data_AF-A0A7L3UFJ6-F1
#
_entry.id   AF-A0A7L3UFJ6-F1
#
_cell.length_a   1.000
_cell.length_b   1.000
_cell.length_c   1.000
_cell.angle_alpha   90.00
_cell.angle_beta   90.00
_cell.angle_gamma   90.00
#
_symmetry.space_group_name_H-M   'P 1'
#
loop_
_entity.id
_entity.type
_entity.pdbx_description
1 polymer ?
#
loop_
_entity_poly.entity_id
_entity_poly.type
_entity_poly.pdbx_seq_one_letter_code
_entity_poly.pdbx_strand_id
1 'polypeptide(L)'
;KELILKKAREVCTCDHQTIITFFCQLFPVLDWLPQYNIKTQLLGDVVSGLLVGIVAIPQSISYSLLANQDPIYGIYTNFFCNIIYVAMATSRHNFVGSFGILCLMIGQSVNRHLQLAGYSDDDAGSSLTGNSTSSSNGTGACDRSCYAITVALSLSFLVGLYQILLGVLQLGFVAVYLSEPLLSGFVTGSSLTIITSQMKCLLGLKIPHHEGVGSFILTWVDLFRYIQNTNICDLVTSVVALVIIVPVKEINGRYKEKMKAPFPIELLVVIVATVISYYFNFEERYKSAVCGDIPTGFRKPTLPDISLFSSLAVDALPIAVIGFAMTVSLAETFGKKHGYAVRANQEMIAIGMCNLIPSFFHCFASSAALTKTLLKESTGTQTQVSGLVTSLVLLLVLLWIAPLFYSLQTSILGVVTIANLRGGLRKFCDTPSMWRLSKLDTVVWWTTMLSSTLITTEIGLLMGVCFALLCIIFRTQRPRAVLLGKVSNTEIYEDQSTYKQLSTIVNIKIFRFESSLYYANKDYFKAVLYQKTRVNPIRLAAKHQRVEAQANADTANSKSFFGTRFGCLKQAKKRAEKPPADACPPSVDMHTLILDCGAMQFIDTGGLSVLKEMRNDYKEIGIQVLLANCNPSIRHRLREG
;
A
#
# COMPACT_ATOMS: atom_id res chain seq x y z
N LYS A 1 14.54 -28.67 7.15
CA LYS A 1 15.50 -29.08 6.09
C LYS A 1 14.93 -30.19 5.21
N GLU A 2 14.46 -31.31 5.77
CA GLU A 2 13.81 -32.40 5.01
C GLU A 2 12.51 -31.99 4.31
N LEU A 3 11.66 -31.17 4.92
CA LEU A 3 10.44 -30.65 4.26
C LEU A 3 10.76 -29.79 3.03
N ILE A 4 11.88 -29.05 3.08
CA ILE A 4 12.37 -28.20 1.98
C ILE A 4 12.99 -29.07 0.89
N LEU A 5 13.77 -30.09 1.27
CA LEU A 5 14.32 -31.09 0.34
C LEU A 5 13.22 -31.92 -0.32
N LYS A 6 12.12 -32.21 0.38
CA LYS A 6 10.97 -32.93 -0.15
C LYS A 6 10.16 -32.06 -1.12
N LYS A 7 9.87 -30.81 -0.76
CA LYS A 7 9.28 -29.82 -1.69
C LYS A 7 10.17 -29.56 -2.91
N ALA A 8 11.49 -29.47 -2.74
CA ALA A 8 12.42 -29.29 -3.85
C ALA A 8 12.45 -30.53 -4.77
N ARG A 9 12.39 -31.74 -4.20
CA ARG A 9 12.36 -32.99 -4.97
C ARG A 9 11.03 -33.20 -5.72
N GLU A 10 9.91 -32.76 -5.15
CA GLU A 10 8.59 -32.72 -5.81
C GLU A 10 8.52 -31.66 -6.93
N VAL A 11 9.28 -30.56 -6.82
CA VAL A 11 9.41 -29.55 -7.89
C VAL A 11 10.36 -30.01 -9.01
N CYS A 12 11.29 -30.93 -8.74
CA CYS A 12 12.32 -31.38 -9.68
C CYS A 12 11.95 -32.62 -10.53
N THR A 13 10.78 -33.23 -10.39
CA THR A 13 10.30 -34.22 -11.36
C THR A 13 9.74 -33.49 -12.58
N CYS A 14 10.63 -33.10 -13.50
CA CYS A 14 10.26 -32.44 -14.75
C CYS A 14 9.63 -33.45 -15.70
N ASP A 15 8.31 -33.61 -15.61
CA ASP A 15 7.52 -34.17 -16.71
C ASP A 15 7.31 -33.10 -17.79
N HIS A 16 7.21 -33.50 -19.06
CA HIS A 16 7.01 -32.59 -20.19
C HIS A 16 5.76 -31.71 -20.00
N GLN A 17 4.70 -32.26 -19.37
CA GLN A 17 3.50 -31.51 -18.99
C GLN A 17 3.77 -30.42 -17.94
N THR A 18 4.70 -30.63 -17.00
CA THR A 18 5.04 -29.64 -15.98
C THR A 18 5.75 -28.43 -16.60
N ILE A 19 6.61 -28.66 -17.59
CA ILE A 19 7.30 -27.59 -18.33
C ILE A 19 6.29 -26.77 -19.14
N ILE A 20 5.37 -27.41 -19.88
CA ILE A 20 4.32 -26.71 -20.62
C ILE A 20 3.45 -25.88 -19.67
N THR A 21 3.03 -26.48 -18.54
CA THR A 21 2.22 -25.79 -17.53
C THR A 21 2.95 -24.57 -16.95
N PHE A 22 4.27 -24.68 -16.73
CA PHE A 22 5.09 -23.57 -16.28
C PHE A 22 5.14 -22.43 -17.31
N PHE A 23 5.35 -22.74 -18.60
CA PHE A 23 5.34 -21.73 -19.66
C PHE A 23 3.96 -21.07 -19.83
N CYS A 24 2.86 -21.82 -19.77
CA CYS A 24 1.49 -21.26 -19.75
C CYS A 24 1.26 -20.35 -18.52
N GLN A 25 1.78 -20.76 -17.36
CA GLN A 25 1.66 -19.93 -16.16
C GLN A 25 2.45 -18.62 -16.25
N LEU A 26 3.64 -18.66 -16.89
CA LEU A 26 4.54 -17.51 -17.08
C LEU A 26 4.09 -16.59 -18.22
N PHE A 27 3.48 -17.14 -19.27
CA PHE A 27 2.91 -16.43 -20.41
C PHE A 27 1.42 -16.73 -20.55
N PRO A 28 0.55 -16.09 -19.73
CA PRO A 28 -0.89 -16.29 -19.79
C PRO A 28 -1.52 -15.97 -21.16
N VAL A 29 -0.81 -15.23 -22.03
CA VAL A 29 -1.21 -15.00 -23.43
C VAL A 29 -1.49 -16.28 -24.19
N LEU A 30 -0.77 -17.37 -23.89
CA LEU A 30 -0.96 -18.66 -24.53
C LEU A 30 -2.30 -19.30 -24.16
N ASP A 31 -2.86 -18.96 -22.99
CA ASP A 31 -4.14 -19.50 -22.52
C ASP A 31 -5.33 -18.72 -23.08
N TRP A 32 -5.26 -17.38 -23.11
CA TRP A 32 -6.41 -16.55 -23.50
C TRP A 32 -6.47 -16.23 -24.99
N LEU A 33 -5.33 -16.15 -25.70
CA LEU A 33 -5.31 -15.79 -27.12
C LEU A 33 -6.06 -16.80 -28.01
N PRO A 34 -5.98 -18.14 -27.79
CA PRO A 34 -6.78 -19.10 -28.57
C PRO A 34 -8.29 -19.01 -28.31
N GLN A 35 -8.69 -18.49 -27.15
CA GLN A 35 -10.10 -18.32 -26.76
C GLN A 35 -10.67 -16.97 -27.22
N TYR A 36 -9.89 -16.18 -27.95
CA TYR A 36 -10.26 -14.83 -28.37
C TYR A 36 -11.33 -14.83 -29.45
N ASN A 37 -12.46 -14.16 -29.19
CA ASN A 37 -13.55 -14.09 -30.15
C ASN A 37 -13.51 -12.77 -30.94
N ILE A 38 -12.92 -12.84 -32.12
CA ILE A 38 -12.63 -11.68 -32.99
C ILE A 38 -13.89 -10.87 -33.29
N LYS A 39 -15.04 -11.52 -33.52
CA LYS A 39 -16.27 -10.82 -33.94
C LYS A 39 -16.87 -9.93 -32.85
N THR A 40 -16.70 -10.29 -31.58
CA THR A 40 -17.34 -9.60 -30.45
C THR A 40 -16.38 -8.70 -29.68
N GLN A 41 -15.10 -9.09 -29.56
CA GLN A 41 -14.14 -8.42 -28.69
C GLN A 41 -13.24 -7.43 -29.42
N LEU A 42 -12.97 -7.64 -30.72
CA LEU A 42 -12.00 -6.83 -31.47
C LEU A 42 -12.39 -5.35 -31.53
N LEU A 43 -13.67 -5.04 -31.78
CA LEU A 43 -14.12 -3.66 -31.89
C LEU A 43 -13.90 -2.88 -30.59
N GLY A 44 -14.24 -3.49 -29.45
CA GLY A 44 -14.03 -2.87 -28.13
C GLY A 44 -12.54 -2.66 -27.83
N ASP A 45 -11.73 -3.68 -28.10
CA ASP A 45 -10.29 -3.62 -27.84
C ASP A 45 -9.57 -2.61 -28.75
N VAL A 46 -9.96 -2.49 -30.03
CA VAL A 46 -9.40 -1.51 -30.99
C VAL A 46 -9.80 -0.09 -30.64
N VAL A 47 -11.09 0.18 -30.39
CA VAL A 47 -11.57 1.52 -30.02
C VAL A 47 -10.91 1.95 -28.71
N SER A 48 -10.82 1.04 -27.75
CA SER A 48 -10.14 1.30 -26.50
C SER A 48 -8.66 1.61 -26.68
N GLY A 49 -7.92 0.75 -27.40
CA GLY A 49 -6.50 0.93 -27.61
C GLY A 49 -6.17 2.21 -28.36
N LEU A 50 -7.01 2.61 -29.32
CA LEU A 50 -6.88 3.89 -30.00
C LEU A 50 -7.07 5.08 -29.05
N LEU A 51 -8.15 5.09 -28.27
CA LEU A 51 -8.45 6.17 -27.32
C LEU A 51 -7.40 6.27 -26.21
N VAL A 52 -6.95 5.13 -25.69
CA VAL A 52 -5.94 5.07 -24.63
C VAL A 52 -4.57 5.45 -25.17
N GLY A 53 -4.22 5.02 -26.38
CA GLY A 53 -3.00 5.46 -27.06
C GLY A 53 -2.97 6.97 -27.26
N ILE A 54 -4.07 7.55 -27.73
CA ILE A 54 -4.24 9.00 -27.89
C ILE A 54 -4.04 9.75 -26.57
N VAL A 55 -4.71 9.32 -25.50
CA VAL A 55 -4.60 9.95 -24.17
C VAL A 55 -3.21 9.73 -23.55
N ALA A 56 -2.56 8.62 -23.87
CA ALA A 56 -1.24 8.30 -23.33
C ALA A 56 -0.15 9.25 -23.84
N ILE A 57 -0.23 9.79 -25.06
CA ILE A 57 0.82 10.62 -25.69
C ILE A 57 1.16 11.86 -24.85
N PRO A 58 0.25 12.83 -24.62
CA PRO A 58 0.58 14.03 -23.86
C PRO A 58 0.93 13.71 -22.40
N GLN A 59 0.33 12.65 -21.85
CA GLN A 59 0.65 12.20 -20.49
C GLN A 59 2.06 11.63 -20.39
N SER A 60 2.55 10.85 -21.37
CA SER A 60 3.95 10.36 -21.37
C SER A 60 4.94 11.52 -21.43
N ILE A 61 4.66 12.53 -22.24
CA ILE A 61 5.53 13.70 -22.36
C ILE A 61 5.59 14.44 -21.02
N SER A 62 4.42 14.76 -20.44
CA SER A 62 4.36 15.45 -19.14
C SER A 62 5.03 14.65 -18.01
N TYR A 63 4.85 13.32 -17.99
CA TYR A 63 5.46 12.47 -16.98
C TYR A 63 6.97 12.27 -17.17
N SER A 64 7.49 12.33 -18.40
CA SER A 64 8.95 12.34 -18.62
C SER A 64 9.58 13.61 -18.07
N LEU A 65 8.94 14.76 -18.33
CA LEU A 65 9.37 16.04 -17.76
C LEU A 65 9.29 16.04 -16.22
N LEU A 66 8.29 15.37 -15.64
CA LEU A 66 8.19 15.19 -14.19
C LEU A 66 9.31 14.28 -13.62
N ALA A 67 9.82 13.34 -14.43
CA ALA A 67 10.97 12.50 -14.11
C ALA A 67 12.33 13.16 -14.42
N ASN A 68 12.34 14.44 -14.79
CA ASN A 68 13.52 15.17 -15.25
C ASN A 68 14.22 14.49 -16.45
N GLN A 69 13.43 13.95 -17.38
CA GLN A 69 13.88 13.28 -18.59
C GLN A 69 13.32 13.95 -19.85
N ASP A 70 13.99 13.72 -20.99
CA ASP A 70 13.50 14.18 -22.28
C ASP A 70 12.13 13.54 -22.63
N PRO A 71 11.23 14.28 -23.31
CA PRO A 71 9.87 13.83 -23.68
C PRO A 71 9.75 12.43 -24.30
N ILE A 72 10.74 12.04 -25.09
CA ILE A 72 10.72 10.79 -25.86
C ILE A 72 10.68 9.53 -24.98
N TYR A 73 11.36 9.56 -23.83
CA TYR A 73 11.55 8.36 -23.01
C TYR A 73 10.25 7.86 -22.36
N GLY A 74 9.27 8.73 -22.14
CA GLY A 74 7.95 8.31 -21.68
C GLY A 74 7.13 7.61 -22.75
N ILE A 75 7.32 7.99 -24.02
CA ILE A 75 6.67 7.32 -25.15
C ILE A 75 7.29 5.93 -25.34
N TYR A 76 8.62 5.80 -25.25
CA TYR A 76 9.31 4.51 -25.24
C TYR A 76 8.82 3.61 -24.11
N THR A 77 8.75 4.13 -22.89
CA THR A 77 8.29 3.38 -21.71
C THR A 77 6.88 2.84 -21.95
N ASN A 78 5.94 3.67 -22.40
CA ASN A 78 4.59 3.20 -22.70
C ASN A 78 4.56 2.17 -23.85
N PHE A 79 5.37 2.35 -24.90
CA PHE A 79 5.42 1.43 -26.03
C PHE A 79 5.87 0.03 -25.61
N PHE A 80 7.06 -0.10 -24.99
CA PHE A 80 7.62 -1.40 -24.64
C PHE A 80 6.85 -2.09 -23.51
N CYS A 81 6.45 -1.35 -22.47
CA CYS A 81 5.73 -1.95 -21.34
C CYS A 81 4.38 -2.54 -21.77
N ASN A 82 3.63 -1.90 -22.67
CA ASN A 82 2.35 -2.46 -23.14
C ASN A 82 2.55 -3.78 -23.91
N ILE A 83 3.59 -3.91 -24.73
CA ILE A 83 3.87 -5.15 -25.48
C ILE A 83 4.21 -6.29 -24.52
N ILE A 84 5.11 -6.04 -23.56
CA ILE A 84 5.55 -7.06 -22.60
C ILE A 84 4.39 -7.46 -21.68
N TYR A 85 3.60 -6.49 -21.23
CA TYR A 85 2.49 -6.74 -20.32
C TYR A 85 1.40 -7.60 -20.99
N VAL A 86 1.12 -7.43 -22.29
CA VAL A 86 0.18 -8.29 -23.02
C VAL A 86 0.58 -9.76 -22.96
N ALA A 87 1.88 -10.04 -23.04
CA ALA A 87 2.40 -11.41 -23.06
C ALA A 87 2.32 -12.10 -21.68
N MET A 88 2.54 -11.34 -20.59
CA MET A 88 2.79 -11.89 -19.25
C MET A 88 1.68 -11.61 -18.22
N ALA A 89 0.77 -10.68 -18.49
CA ALA A 89 -0.26 -10.26 -17.55
C ALA A 89 -1.38 -11.29 -17.39
N THR A 90 -1.94 -11.36 -16.19
CA THR A 90 -3.18 -12.09 -15.90
C THR A 90 -4.40 -11.18 -15.96
N SER A 91 -4.21 -9.89 -15.72
CA SER A 91 -5.27 -8.90 -15.80
C SER A 91 -5.64 -8.56 -17.25
N ARG A 92 -6.94 -8.37 -17.52
CA ARG A 92 -7.45 -8.08 -18.88
C ARG A 92 -7.59 -6.60 -19.21
N HIS A 93 -7.79 -5.76 -18.19
CA HIS A 93 -8.15 -4.36 -18.37
C HIS A 93 -7.02 -3.38 -18.02
N ASN A 94 -6.00 -3.84 -17.30
CA ASN A 94 -4.99 -2.95 -16.74
C ASN A 94 -4.13 -2.33 -17.85
N PHE A 95 -3.86 -1.03 -17.74
CA PHE A 95 -2.88 -0.34 -18.57
C PHE A 95 -1.60 -0.15 -17.76
N VAL A 96 -0.47 -0.64 -18.27
CA VAL A 96 0.86 -0.46 -17.67
C VAL A 96 1.67 0.52 -18.51
N GLY A 97 2.30 1.48 -17.83
CA GLY A 97 3.16 2.48 -18.46
C GLY A 97 3.62 3.55 -17.47
N SER A 98 3.94 4.73 -18.00
CA SER A 98 4.33 5.91 -17.22
C SER A 98 3.22 6.28 -16.23
N PHE A 99 3.57 6.27 -14.94
CA PHE A 99 2.68 6.65 -13.84
C PHE A 99 3.28 7.82 -13.06
N GLY A 100 2.52 8.91 -12.90
CA GLY A 100 3.03 10.18 -12.39
C GLY A 100 3.73 10.09 -11.03
N ILE A 101 3.25 9.23 -10.12
CA ILE A 101 3.88 9.05 -8.80
C ILE A 101 5.28 8.44 -8.93
N LEU A 102 5.44 7.39 -9.74
CA LEU A 102 6.76 6.80 -9.98
C LEU A 102 7.67 7.78 -10.71
N CYS A 103 7.14 8.55 -11.67
CA CYS A 103 7.93 9.55 -12.38
C CYS A 103 8.47 10.63 -11.43
N LEU A 104 7.67 11.06 -10.45
CA LEU A 104 8.13 12.00 -9.42
C LEU A 104 9.25 11.39 -8.56
N MET A 105 9.12 10.14 -8.13
CA MET A 105 10.16 9.45 -7.35
C MET A 105 11.46 9.25 -8.14
N ILE A 106 11.34 8.85 -9.41
CA ILE A 106 12.48 8.74 -10.34
C ILE A 106 13.13 10.11 -10.53
N GLY A 107 12.34 11.16 -10.74
CA GLY A 107 12.85 12.53 -10.90
C GLY A 107 13.63 13.03 -9.69
N GLN A 108 13.16 12.72 -8.47
CA GLN A 108 13.88 13.02 -7.22
C GLN A 108 15.20 12.23 -7.12
N SER A 109 15.17 10.93 -7.39
CA SER A 109 16.39 10.10 -7.38
C SER A 109 17.42 10.56 -8.42
N VAL A 110 16.96 10.86 -9.64
CA VAL A 110 17.82 11.37 -10.73
C VAL A 110 18.42 12.72 -10.36
N ASN A 111 17.62 13.65 -9.85
CA ASN A 111 18.10 14.98 -9.50
C ASN A 111 19.14 14.95 -8.37
N ARG A 112 18.91 14.11 -7.34
CA ARG A 112 19.89 13.85 -6.28
C ARG A 112 21.23 13.34 -6.84
N HIS A 113 21.21 12.41 -7.80
CA HIS A 113 22.44 11.87 -8.39
C HIS A 113 23.12 12.84 -9.36
N LEU A 114 22.35 13.69 -10.06
CA LEU A 114 22.90 14.78 -10.88
C LEU A 114 23.68 15.78 -10.03
N GLN A 115 23.13 16.16 -8.87
CA GLN A 115 23.81 17.06 -7.93
C GLN A 115 25.08 16.43 -7.35
N LEU A 116 25.05 15.14 -7.00
CA LEU A 116 26.22 14.42 -6.52
C LEU A 116 27.34 14.31 -7.58
N ALA A 117 26.96 14.23 -8.86
CA ALA A 117 27.89 14.21 -9.98
C ALA A 117 28.42 15.62 -10.36
N GLY A 118 27.94 16.69 -9.70
CA GLY A 118 28.41 18.06 -9.92
C GLY A 118 27.70 18.81 -11.05
N TYR A 119 26.58 18.30 -11.57
CA TYR A 119 25.76 19.04 -12.54
C TYR A 119 24.88 20.07 -11.81
N SER A 120 25.21 21.36 -11.93
CA SER A 120 24.39 22.48 -11.44
C SER A 120 23.21 22.79 -12.36
N ASP A 121 22.11 23.34 -11.82
CA ASP A 121 20.90 23.72 -12.58
C ASP A 121 21.08 24.97 -13.46
N ASP A 122 22.18 25.71 -13.31
CA ASP A 122 22.45 26.96 -14.05
C ASP A 122 22.95 26.75 -15.50
N ASP A 123 23.34 25.53 -15.88
CA ASP A 123 23.92 25.25 -17.22
C ASP A 123 22.89 25.00 -18.32
N ALA A 124 21.59 25.14 -18.06
CA ALA A 124 20.54 24.93 -19.06
C ALA A 124 20.47 26.03 -20.17
N GLY A 125 21.43 26.96 -20.23
CA GLY A 125 21.42 28.07 -21.19
C GLY A 125 22.78 28.62 -21.64
N SER A 126 23.91 27.96 -21.32
CA SER A 126 25.26 28.50 -21.56
C SER A 126 26.11 27.63 -22.49
N SER A 127 25.54 27.07 -23.55
CA SER A 127 26.32 26.41 -24.62
C SER A 127 26.96 27.41 -25.59
N LEU A 128 27.56 28.51 -25.10
CA LEU A 128 28.31 29.50 -25.88
C LEU A 128 29.11 30.42 -24.93
N THR A 129 30.29 29.96 -24.50
CA THR A 129 31.55 30.72 -24.34
C THR A 129 32.56 29.84 -23.58
N GLY A 130 33.27 28.99 -24.31
CA GLY A 130 34.41 28.26 -23.76
C GLY A 130 35.63 29.17 -23.65
N ASN A 131 35.79 29.87 -22.53
CA ASN A 131 37.09 30.38 -22.11
C ASN A 131 37.14 30.68 -20.61
N SER A 132 37.34 29.65 -19.78
CA SER A 132 38.15 29.74 -18.54
C SER A 132 38.08 28.42 -17.77
N THR A 133 39.26 27.95 -17.38
CA THR A 133 39.57 26.85 -16.46
C THR A 133 38.69 26.84 -15.21
N SER A 134 37.61 26.06 -15.22
CA SER A 134 37.01 25.49 -14.03
C SER A 134 37.25 24.00 -14.07
N SER A 135 37.82 23.47 -12.98
CA SER A 135 38.06 22.06 -12.75
C SER A 135 36.74 21.27 -12.80
N SER A 136 36.35 20.83 -13.99
CA SER A 136 35.28 19.86 -14.18
C SER A 136 35.78 18.49 -13.71
N ASN A 137 35.60 18.20 -12.43
CA ASN A 137 35.62 16.83 -11.91
C ASN A 137 34.38 16.02 -12.36
N GLY A 138 33.55 16.55 -13.25
CA GLY A 138 32.53 15.80 -13.96
C GLY A 138 33.20 14.92 -15.01
N THR A 139 32.95 13.62 -14.96
CA THR A 139 33.34 12.65 -16.00
C THR A 139 33.00 13.20 -17.40
N GLY A 140 34.00 13.63 -18.17
CA GLY A 140 33.85 14.34 -19.44
C GLY A 140 33.34 13.50 -20.63
N ALA A 141 32.38 12.60 -20.42
CA ALA A 141 31.87 11.70 -21.46
C ALA A 141 30.38 11.89 -21.83
N CYS A 142 29.58 12.63 -21.04
CA CYS A 142 28.11 12.61 -21.15
C CYS A 142 27.48 13.92 -20.62
N ASP A 143 26.61 14.54 -21.41
CA ASP A 143 25.85 15.75 -21.03
C ASP A 143 24.86 15.47 -19.89
N ARG A 144 24.30 16.53 -19.27
CA ARG A 144 23.31 16.44 -18.18
C ARG A 144 22.15 15.48 -18.53
N SER A 145 21.53 15.64 -19.70
CA SER A 145 20.41 14.77 -20.13
C SER A 145 20.85 13.33 -20.38
N CYS A 146 22.07 13.13 -20.88
CA CYS A 146 22.66 11.81 -21.10
C CYS A 146 22.91 11.08 -19.77
N TYR A 147 23.39 11.79 -18.74
CA TYR A 147 23.61 11.20 -17.43
C TYR A 147 22.28 10.95 -16.71
N ALA A 148 21.33 11.88 -16.81
CA ALA A 148 19.99 11.76 -16.24
C ALA A 148 19.27 10.48 -16.70
N ILE A 149 19.32 10.15 -18.00
CA ILE A 149 18.70 8.93 -18.52
C ILE A 149 19.47 7.68 -18.10
N THR A 150 20.80 7.75 -18.00
CA THR A 150 21.64 6.63 -17.54
C THR A 150 21.32 6.25 -16.09
N VAL A 151 21.07 7.24 -15.22
CA VAL A 151 20.60 7.00 -13.85
C VAL A 151 19.19 6.40 -13.87
N ALA A 152 18.25 6.98 -14.63
CA ALA A 152 16.87 6.52 -14.68
C ALA A 152 16.71 5.09 -15.21
N LEU A 153 17.46 4.70 -16.25
CA LEU A 153 17.43 3.35 -16.81
C LEU A 153 18.08 2.34 -15.85
N SER A 154 19.15 2.73 -15.15
CA SER A 154 19.81 1.87 -14.16
C SER A 154 18.91 1.62 -12.95
N LEU A 155 18.19 2.66 -12.51
CA LEU A 155 17.15 2.57 -11.50
C LEU A 155 16.00 1.66 -11.95
N SER A 156 15.53 1.81 -13.19
CA SER A 156 14.47 0.96 -13.76
C SER A 156 14.86 -0.51 -13.83
N PHE A 157 16.09 -0.80 -14.23
CA PHE A 157 16.63 -2.16 -14.27
C PHE A 157 16.59 -2.80 -12.87
N LEU A 158 17.06 -2.07 -11.85
CA LEU A 158 17.10 -2.55 -10.48
C LEU A 158 15.69 -2.75 -9.88
N VAL A 159 14.75 -1.84 -10.19
CA VAL A 159 13.33 -1.96 -9.84
C VAL A 159 12.73 -3.24 -10.44
N GLY A 160 12.99 -3.49 -11.73
CA GLY A 160 12.53 -4.71 -12.41
C GLY A 160 13.11 -5.98 -11.80
N LEU A 161 14.41 -5.96 -11.49
CA LEU A 161 15.10 -7.07 -10.84
C LEU A 161 14.52 -7.37 -9.44
N TYR A 162 14.27 -6.35 -8.63
CA TYR A 162 13.63 -6.50 -7.32
C TYR A 162 12.22 -7.07 -7.44
N GLN A 163 11.40 -6.57 -8.37
CA GLN A 163 10.06 -7.11 -8.60
C GLN A 163 10.09 -8.58 -9.03
N ILE A 164 10.98 -8.97 -9.94
CA ILE A 164 11.15 -10.39 -10.34
C ILE A 164 11.60 -11.23 -9.15
N LEU A 165 12.57 -10.76 -8.36
CA LEU A 165 13.08 -11.48 -7.18
C LEU A 165 11.96 -11.69 -6.14
N LEU A 166 11.20 -10.65 -5.82
CA LEU A 166 10.03 -10.76 -4.94
C LEU A 166 8.98 -11.72 -5.52
N GLY A 167 8.79 -11.71 -6.85
CA GLY A 167 7.95 -12.62 -7.63
C GLY A 167 8.31 -14.09 -7.46
N VAL A 168 9.58 -14.41 -7.69
CA VAL A 168 10.15 -15.76 -7.58
C VAL A 168 10.11 -16.26 -6.13
N LEU A 169 10.35 -15.39 -5.16
CA LEU A 169 10.22 -15.69 -3.73
C LEU A 169 8.76 -15.81 -3.26
N GLN A 170 7.78 -15.64 -4.16
CA GLN A 170 6.34 -15.71 -3.89
C GLN A 170 5.89 -14.74 -2.78
N LEU A 171 6.54 -13.57 -2.69
CA LEU A 171 6.23 -12.53 -1.72
C LEU A 171 5.00 -11.70 -2.11
N GLY A 172 4.17 -12.17 -3.05
CA GLY A 172 2.94 -11.46 -3.47
C GLY A 172 1.91 -11.32 -2.35
N PHE A 173 2.06 -12.07 -1.25
CA PHE A 173 1.27 -11.87 -0.04
C PHE A 173 1.48 -10.47 0.58
N VAL A 174 2.61 -9.79 0.29
CA VAL A 174 2.89 -8.44 0.77
C VAL A 174 1.81 -7.45 0.29
N ALA A 175 1.21 -7.68 -0.89
CA ALA A 175 0.09 -6.87 -1.38
C ALA A 175 -1.13 -6.92 -0.46
N VAL A 176 -1.33 -8.00 0.31
CA VAL A 176 -2.47 -8.13 1.24
C VAL A 176 -2.36 -7.13 2.40
N TYR A 177 -1.15 -6.73 2.77
CA TYR A 177 -0.93 -5.75 3.85
C TYR A 177 -1.11 -4.30 3.39
N LEU A 178 -1.19 -4.05 2.07
CA LEU A 178 -1.43 -2.73 1.49
C LEU A 178 -2.94 -2.51 1.35
N SER A 179 -3.55 -2.02 2.44
CA SER A 179 -4.99 -1.79 2.48
C SER A 179 -5.42 -0.70 1.48
N GLU A 180 -6.66 -0.79 0.99
CA GLU A 180 -7.23 0.20 0.08
C GLU A 180 -7.23 1.64 0.68
N PRO A 181 -7.55 1.86 1.97
CA PRO A 181 -7.43 3.19 2.59
C PRO A 181 -6.00 3.73 2.59
N LEU A 182 -4.99 2.88 2.83
CA LEU A 182 -3.59 3.27 2.79
C LEU A 182 -3.18 3.69 1.38
N LEU A 183 -3.51 2.88 0.37
CA LEU A 183 -3.15 3.17 -1.02
C LEU A 183 -3.89 4.42 -1.54
N SER A 184 -5.17 4.56 -1.19
CA SER A 184 -5.98 5.76 -1.50
C SER A 184 -5.39 7.02 -0.86
N GLY A 185 -4.99 6.96 0.41
CA GLY A 185 -4.35 8.07 1.12
C GLY A 185 -3.01 8.46 0.49
N PHE A 186 -2.19 7.46 0.15
CA PHE A 186 -0.90 7.65 -0.54
C PHE A 186 -1.06 8.28 -1.93
N VAL A 187 -1.99 7.78 -2.76
CA VAL A 187 -2.28 8.34 -4.09
C VAL A 187 -2.78 9.78 -3.98
N THR A 188 -3.62 10.07 -2.98
CA THR A 188 -4.14 11.43 -2.74
C THR A 188 -3.02 12.40 -2.35
N GLY A 189 -2.15 12.02 -1.41
CA GLY A 189 -1.04 12.86 -0.97
C GLY A 189 0.01 13.06 -2.08
N SER A 190 0.34 12.00 -2.81
CA SER A 190 1.23 12.09 -3.98
C SER A 190 0.60 12.91 -5.11
N SER A 191 -0.73 12.90 -5.27
CA SER A 191 -1.39 13.78 -6.25
C SER A 191 -1.21 15.25 -5.89
N LEU A 192 -1.25 15.62 -4.61
CA LEU A 192 -0.99 16.98 -4.15
C LEU A 192 0.46 17.41 -4.43
N THR A 193 1.44 16.54 -4.20
CA THR A 193 2.84 16.87 -4.50
C THR A 193 3.08 17.03 -6.01
N ILE A 194 2.44 16.21 -6.85
CA ILE A 194 2.51 16.38 -8.31
C ILE A 194 1.86 17.71 -8.71
N ILE A 195 0.71 18.09 -8.17
CA ILE A 195 0.06 19.38 -8.48
C ILE A 195 0.98 20.56 -8.12
N THR A 196 1.64 20.51 -6.96
CA THR A 196 2.65 21.50 -6.57
C THR A 196 3.78 21.58 -7.58
N SER A 197 4.31 20.44 -8.03
CA SER A 197 5.37 20.38 -9.04
C SER A 197 4.91 20.91 -10.41
N GLN A 198 3.65 20.68 -10.79
CA GLN A 198 3.11 21.16 -12.07
C GLN A 198 2.78 22.66 -12.05
N MET A 199 2.54 23.27 -10.89
CA MET A 199 2.21 24.69 -10.79
C MET A 199 3.30 25.60 -11.38
N LYS A 200 4.58 25.19 -11.29
CA LYS A 200 5.69 25.91 -11.94
C LYS A 200 5.54 25.95 -13.47
N CYS A 201 5.05 24.87 -14.08
CA CYS A 201 4.81 24.76 -15.52
C CYS A 201 3.58 25.59 -15.94
N LEU A 202 2.53 25.63 -15.12
CA LEU A 202 1.33 26.44 -15.39
C LEU A 202 1.65 27.95 -15.42
N LEU A 203 2.55 28.40 -14.55
CA LEU A 203 2.95 29.79 -14.41
C LEU A 203 4.17 30.16 -15.30
N GLY A 204 4.79 29.18 -15.95
CA GLY A 204 6.02 29.40 -16.72
C GLY A 204 7.20 29.88 -15.87
N LEU A 205 7.25 29.48 -14.60
CA LEU A 205 8.27 29.92 -13.63
C LEU A 205 9.45 28.95 -13.56
N LYS A 206 10.66 29.51 -13.48
CA LYS A 206 11.88 28.77 -13.11
C LYS A 206 12.11 28.96 -11.61
N ILE A 207 11.80 27.95 -10.81
CA ILE A 207 11.90 27.96 -9.34
C ILE A 207 13.00 26.98 -8.92
N PRO A 208 13.85 27.32 -7.93
CA PRO A 208 14.82 26.37 -7.38
C PRO A 208 14.13 25.11 -6.87
N HIS A 209 14.77 23.95 -7.08
CA HIS A 209 14.22 22.68 -6.64
C HIS A 209 14.54 22.42 -5.17
N HIS A 210 13.51 22.21 -4.36
CA HIS A 210 13.66 21.81 -2.96
C HIS A 210 13.42 20.29 -2.82
N GLU A 211 14.43 19.59 -2.30
CA GLU A 211 14.34 18.17 -1.96
C GLU A 211 14.22 17.96 -0.45
N GLY A 212 13.58 16.85 -0.07
CA GLY A 212 13.48 16.42 1.33
C GLY A 212 12.23 16.88 2.08
N VAL A 213 12.31 16.81 3.41
CA VAL A 213 11.19 17.03 4.32
C VAL A 213 10.74 18.50 4.25
N GLY A 214 9.45 18.72 4.04
CA GLY A 214 8.89 20.07 3.90
C GLY A 214 9.06 20.70 2.52
N SER A 215 9.62 19.96 1.54
CA SER A 215 9.73 20.40 0.13
C SER A 215 8.41 20.93 -0.43
N PHE A 216 7.28 20.29 -0.10
CA PHE A 216 5.95 20.76 -0.48
C PHE A 216 5.68 22.20 -0.01
N ILE A 217 5.94 22.50 1.26
CA ILE A 217 5.67 23.84 1.84
C ILE A 217 6.64 24.86 1.26
N LEU A 218 7.93 24.53 1.19
CA LEU A 218 8.96 25.41 0.66
C LEU A 218 8.68 25.79 -0.80
N THR A 219 8.31 24.81 -1.63
CA THR A 219 7.95 25.06 -3.04
C THR A 219 6.78 26.02 -3.16
N TRP A 220 5.76 25.93 -2.30
CA TRP A 220 4.64 26.88 -2.28
C TRP A 220 5.08 28.27 -1.83
N VAL A 221 5.95 28.37 -0.82
CA VAL A 221 6.50 29.67 -0.36
C VAL A 221 7.28 30.35 -1.49
N ASP A 222 8.13 29.62 -2.21
CA ASP A 222 8.87 30.17 -3.34
C ASP A 222 7.97 30.51 -4.51
N LEU A 223 6.93 29.70 -4.76
CA LEU A 223 5.95 30.00 -5.79
C LEU A 223 5.24 31.34 -5.55
N PHE A 224 4.85 31.62 -4.30
CA PHE A 224 4.29 32.92 -3.94
C PHE A 224 5.33 34.05 -4.00
N ARG A 225 6.60 33.76 -3.73
CA ARG A 225 7.70 34.73 -3.82
C ARG A 225 8.01 35.13 -5.27
N TYR A 226 8.02 34.17 -6.18
CA TYR A 226 8.33 34.36 -7.61
C TYR A 226 7.10 34.64 -8.48
N ILE A 227 5.91 34.78 -7.90
CA ILE A 227 4.65 34.94 -8.64
C ILE A 227 4.65 36.15 -9.60
N GLN A 228 5.44 37.18 -9.31
CA GLN A 228 5.56 38.37 -10.16
C GLN A 228 6.32 38.11 -11.47
N ASN A 229 7.17 37.08 -11.53
CA ASN A 229 7.96 36.73 -12.70
C ASN A 229 7.24 35.75 -13.65
N THR A 230 5.92 35.59 -13.47
CA THR A 230 5.08 34.64 -14.22
C THR A 230 5.02 35.03 -15.70
N ASN A 231 5.12 34.03 -16.58
CA ASN A 231 4.89 34.24 -18.00
C ASN A 231 3.38 34.36 -18.27
N ILE A 232 2.93 35.53 -18.71
CA ILE A 232 1.51 35.82 -18.96
C ILE A 232 0.94 34.91 -20.05
N CYS A 233 1.74 34.55 -21.07
CA CYS A 233 1.31 33.66 -22.14
C CYS A 233 0.97 32.26 -21.58
N ASP A 234 1.85 31.71 -20.75
CA ASP A 234 1.66 30.40 -20.12
C ASP A 234 0.49 30.40 -19.12
N LEU A 235 0.31 31.50 -18.39
CA LEU A 235 -0.81 31.66 -17.47
C LEU A 235 -2.16 31.71 -18.21
N VAL A 236 -2.27 32.52 -19.27
CA VAL A 236 -3.54 32.64 -20.02
C VAL A 236 -3.88 31.33 -20.71
N THR A 237 -2.92 30.70 -21.38
CA THR A 237 -3.12 29.43 -22.08
C THR A 237 -3.48 28.31 -21.10
N SER A 238 -2.84 28.24 -19.93
CA SER A 238 -3.16 27.24 -18.91
C SER A 238 -4.55 27.45 -18.28
N VAL A 239 -4.94 28.69 -17.98
CA VAL A 239 -6.29 29.00 -17.46
C VAL A 239 -7.37 28.64 -18.48
N VAL A 240 -7.19 29.03 -19.75
CA VAL A 240 -8.14 28.68 -20.82
C VAL A 240 -8.25 27.16 -20.97
N ALA A 241 -7.12 26.45 -21.01
CA ALA A 241 -7.11 24.99 -21.09
C ALA A 241 -7.82 24.34 -19.90
N LEU A 242 -7.62 24.84 -18.68
CA LEU A 242 -8.28 24.31 -17.47
C LEU A 242 -9.80 24.52 -17.52
N VAL A 243 -10.23 25.72 -17.91
CA VAL A 243 -11.65 26.08 -18.08
C VAL A 243 -12.34 25.23 -19.16
N ILE A 244 -11.61 24.75 -20.16
CA ILE A 244 -12.16 23.85 -21.19
C ILE A 244 -12.15 22.39 -20.70
N ILE A 245 -11.02 21.89 -20.19
CA ILE A 245 -10.84 20.46 -19.87
C ILE A 245 -11.71 20.03 -18.70
N VAL A 246 -11.79 20.81 -17.62
CA VAL A 246 -12.47 20.39 -16.39
C VAL A 246 -13.98 20.23 -16.58
N PRO A 247 -14.72 21.18 -17.17
CA PRO A 247 -16.16 21.04 -17.42
C PRO A 247 -16.47 19.91 -18.41
N VAL A 248 -15.70 19.79 -19.50
CA VAL A 248 -15.93 18.72 -20.49
C VAL A 248 -15.73 17.34 -19.85
N LYS A 249 -14.72 17.18 -18.96
CA LYS A 249 -14.56 15.95 -18.19
C LYS A 249 -15.74 15.69 -17.23
N GLU A 250 -16.30 16.72 -16.61
CA GLU A 250 -17.47 16.55 -15.74
C GLU A 250 -18.71 16.14 -16.52
N ILE A 251 -18.93 16.75 -17.69
CA ILE A 251 -20.01 16.39 -18.62
C ILE A 251 -19.81 14.94 -19.09
N ASN A 252 -18.59 14.56 -19.48
CA ASN A 252 -18.24 13.19 -19.85
C ASN A 252 -18.57 12.19 -18.73
N GLY A 253 -18.28 12.55 -17.47
CA GLY A 253 -18.61 11.72 -16.32
C GLY A 253 -20.12 11.59 -16.10
N ARG A 254 -20.88 12.68 -16.23
CA ARG A 254 -22.32 12.72 -15.97
C ARG A 254 -23.14 12.02 -17.05
N TYR A 255 -22.71 12.07 -18.30
CA TYR A 255 -23.40 11.45 -19.44
C TYR A 255 -22.74 10.14 -19.91
N LYS A 256 -21.92 9.52 -19.06
CA LYS A 256 -21.20 8.27 -19.37
C LYS A 256 -22.12 7.15 -19.85
N GLU A 257 -23.32 7.04 -19.30
CA GLU A 257 -24.28 5.97 -19.67
C GLU A 257 -24.91 6.16 -21.05
N LYS A 258 -24.94 7.40 -21.57
CA LYS A 258 -25.53 7.71 -22.88
C LYS A 258 -24.51 7.75 -24.01
N MET A 259 -23.22 7.86 -23.69
CA MET A 259 -22.14 7.97 -24.69
C MET A 259 -21.45 6.61 -24.90
N LYS A 260 -21.30 6.21 -26.17
CA LYS A 260 -20.59 4.97 -26.54
C LYS A 260 -19.08 5.02 -26.24
N ALA A 261 -18.48 6.21 -26.26
CA ALA A 261 -17.08 6.44 -25.93
C ALA A 261 -16.91 7.85 -25.32
N PRO A 262 -16.00 8.02 -24.33
CA PRO A 262 -15.70 9.33 -23.78
C PRO A 262 -14.95 10.20 -24.80
N PHE A 263 -15.29 11.49 -24.86
CA PHE A 263 -14.63 12.43 -25.75
C PHE A 263 -13.20 12.75 -25.28
N PRO A 264 -12.14 12.52 -26.09
CA PRO A 264 -10.75 12.74 -25.71
C PRO A 264 -10.37 14.23 -25.77
N ILE A 265 -10.96 15.05 -24.89
CA ILE A 265 -10.76 16.51 -24.84
C ILE A 265 -9.29 16.91 -24.66
N GLU A 266 -8.50 16.08 -23.96
CA GLU A 266 -7.07 16.32 -23.73
C GLU A 266 -6.31 16.43 -25.05
N LEU A 267 -6.53 15.51 -25.99
CA LEU A 267 -5.85 15.54 -27.28
C LEU A 267 -6.29 16.76 -28.10
N LEU A 268 -7.59 17.08 -28.11
CA LEU A 268 -8.09 18.22 -28.86
C LEU A 268 -7.43 19.52 -28.39
N VAL A 269 -7.36 19.72 -27.07
CA VAL A 269 -6.72 20.91 -26.49
C VAL A 269 -5.23 20.94 -26.81
N VAL A 270 -4.53 19.80 -26.73
CA VAL A 270 -3.11 19.70 -27.11
C VAL A 270 -2.91 20.07 -28.57
N ILE A 271 -3.68 19.50 -29.50
CA ILE A 271 -3.57 19.80 -30.94
C ILE A 271 -3.84 21.28 -31.23
N VAL A 272 -4.97 21.81 -30.73
CA VAL A 272 -5.36 23.21 -30.96
C VAL A 272 -4.30 24.16 -30.41
N ALA A 273 -3.79 23.88 -29.22
CA ALA A 273 -2.81 24.74 -28.58
C ALA A 273 -1.42 24.64 -29.23
N THR A 274 -1.01 23.46 -29.73
CA THR A 274 0.19 23.31 -30.57
C THR A 274 0.08 24.13 -31.85
N VAL A 275 -1.06 24.05 -32.55
CA VAL A 275 -1.30 24.81 -33.78
C VAL A 275 -1.24 26.32 -33.51
N ILE A 276 -1.89 26.80 -32.44
CA ILE A 276 -1.83 28.21 -32.04
C ILE A 276 -0.38 28.59 -31.69
N SER A 277 0.33 27.79 -30.91
CA SER A 277 1.72 28.08 -30.52
C SER A 277 2.65 28.19 -31.72
N TYR A 278 2.46 27.32 -32.73
CA TYR A 278 3.22 27.33 -33.98
C TYR A 278 2.93 28.58 -34.83
N TYR A 279 1.67 28.94 -35.05
CA TYR A 279 1.36 30.11 -35.89
C TYR A 279 1.69 31.47 -35.23
N PHE A 280 1.66 31.53 -33.90
CA PHE A 280 1.92 32.76 -33.15
C PHE A 280 3.36 32.86 -32.58
N ASN A 281 4.23 31.87 -32.84
CA ASN A 281 5.61 31.78 -32.35
C ASN A 281 5.75 32.14 -30.86
N PHE A 282 5.06 31.40 -30.00
CA PHE A 282 5.05 31.70 -28.56
C PHE A 282 6.42 31.60 -27.87
N GLU A 283 7.31 30.73 -28.37
CA GLU A 283 8.69 30.62 -27.90
C GLU A 283 9.48 31.91 -28.13
N GLU A 284 9.54 32.41 -29.37
CA GLU A 284 10.32 33.61 -29.70
C GLU A 284 9.70 34.88 -29.11
N ARG A 285 8.37 35.02 -29.20
CA ARG A 285 7.68 36.27 -28.87
C ARG A 285 7.44 36.46 -27.38
N TYR A 286 7.12 35.38 -26.67
CA TYR A 286 6.74 35.43 -25.25
C TYR A 286 7.70 34.65 -24.35
N LYS A 287 8.76 34.03 -24.89
CA LYS A 287 9.69 33.18 -24.12
C LYS A 287 8.97 32.08 -23.32
N SER A 288 7.87 31.57 -23.88
CA SER A 288 7.11 30.46 -23.32
C SER A 288 7.91 29.17 -23.44
N ALA A 289 7.89 28.34 -22.40
CA ALA A 289 8.62 27.08 -22.38
C ALA A 289 7.90 26.02 -23.23
N VAL A 290 8.53 25.60 -24.32
CA VAL A 290 8.05 24.56 -25.24
C VAL A 290 8.75 23.21 -25.02
N CYS A 291 8.21 22.13 -25.59
CA CYS A 291 8.79 20.79 -25.49
C CYS A 291 10.13 20.65 -26.21
N GLY A 292 10.35 21.44 -27.26
CA GLY A 292 11.60 21.40 -28.04
C GLY A 292 11.68 20.19 -28.97
N ASP A 293 12.90 19.90 -29.44
CA ASP A 293 13.12 18.83 -30.41
C ASP A 293 12.90 17.44 -29.80
N ILE A 294 12.05 16.65 -30.45
CA ILE A 294 11.75 15.27 -30.05
C ILE A 294 12.27 14.36 -31.16
N PRO A 295 13.41 13.66 -30.92
CA PRO A 295 14.01 12.85 -31.96
C PRO A 295 13.05 11.74 -32.41
N THR A 296 13.08 11.42 -33.70
CA THR A 296 12.26 10.35 -34.27
C THR A 296 13.04 9.04 -34.36
N GLY A 297 12.32 7.92 -34.33
CA GLY A 297 12.92 6.59 -34.44
C GLY A 297 13.38 6.01 -33.11
N PHE A 298 14.15 4.93 -33.19
CA PHE A 298 14.65 4.21 -32.02
C PHE A 298 16.12 4.52 -31.76
N ARG A 299 16.46 4.68 -30.48
CA ARG A 299 17.84 4.78 -30.03
C ARG A 299 18.45 3.38 -29.89
N LYS A 300 19.76 3.27 -30.15
CA LYS A 300 20.49 2.01 -29.93
C LYS A 300 20.35 1.55 -28.46
N PRO A 301 20.15 0.25 -28.21
CA PRO A 301 20.11 -0.28 -26.85
C PRO A 301 21.41 0.00 -26.11
N THR A 302 21.32 0.29 -24.81
CA THR A 302 22.47 0.53 -23.93
C THR A 302 22.35 -0.28 -22.65
N LEU A 303 23.48 -0.75 -22.13
CA LEU A 303 23.52 -1.48 -20.88
C LEU A 303 23.43 -0.51 -19.68
N PRO A 304 22.71 -0.87 -18.62
CA PRO A 304 22.74 -0.15 -17.35
C PRO A 304 24.14 -0.07 -16.74
N ASP A 305 24.44 1.07 -16.11
CA ASP A 305 25.71 1.26 -15.43
C ASP A 305 25.66 0.60 -14.05
N ILE A 306 26.41 -0.49 -13.93
CA ILE A 306 26.48 -1.32 -12.71
C ILE A 306 27.10 -0.55 -11.55
N SER A 307 27.94 0.46 -11.81
CA SER A 307 28.59 1.24 -10.75
C SER A 307 27.58 2.02 -9.89
N LEU A 308 26.45 2.43 -10.48
CA LEU A 308 25.38 3.16 -9.80
C LEU A 308 24.45 2.26 -8.98
N PHE A 309 24.52 0.94 -9.12
CA PHE A 309 23.56 0.04 -8.47
C PHE A 309 23.61 0.13 -6.95
N SER A 310 24.80 0.31 -6.36
CA SER A 310 24.94 0.40 -4.91
C SER A 310 24.26 1.63 -4.31
N SER A 311 24.26 2.76 -5.02
CA SER A 311 23.61 3.99 -4.54
C SER A 311 22.10 4.00 -4.84
N LEU A 312 21.71 3.45 -5.99
CA LEU A 312 20.31 3.38 -6.43
C LEU A 312 19.51 2.26 -5.74
N ALA A 313 20.17 1.30 -5.09
CA ALA A 313 19.51 0.19 -4.40
C ALA A 313 18.48 0.61 -3.35
N VAL A 314 18.74 1.72 -2.65
CA VAL A 314 17.83 2.23 -1.61
C VAL A 314 16.59 2.87 -2.24
N ASP A 315 16.76 3.63 -3.33
CA ASP A 315 15.66 4.31 -4.04
C ASP A 315 14.80 3.32 -4.84
N ALA A 316 15.40 2.26 -5.37
CA ALA A 316 14.71 1.25 -6.17
C ALA A 316 13.66 0.45 -5.37
N LEU A 317 13.89 0.23 -4.08
CA LEU A 317 13.02 -0.62 -3.26
C LEU A 317 11.61 -0.03 -3.07
N PRO A 318 11.43 1.24 -2.63
CA PRO A 318 10.12 1.88 -2.57
C PRO A 318 9.40 1.90 -3.93
N ILE A 319 10.13 2.23 -5.01
CA ILE A 319 9.58 2.28 -6.38
C ILE A 319 9.08 0.88 -6.80
N ALA A 320 9.83 -0.18 -6.50
CA ALA A 320 9.45 -1.56 -6.79
C ALA A 320 8.17 -1.97 -6.05
N VAL A 321 8.10 -1.69 -4.74
CA VAL A 321 6.94 -2.02 -3.90
C VAL A 321 5.69 -1.26 -4.35
N ILE A 322 5.81 0.05 -4.60
CA ILE A 322 4.69 0.88 -5.08
C ILE A 322 4.23 0.44 -6.46
N GLY A 323 5.18 0.22 -7.37
CA GLY A 323 4.91 -0.19 -8.74
C GLY A 323 4.13 -1.51 -8.80
N PHE A 324 4.50 -2.46 -7.94
CA PHE A 324 3.79 -3.72 -7.75
C PHE A 324 2.41 -3.53 -7.09
N ALA A 325 2.35 -2.80 -5.98
CA ALA A 325 1.13 -2.58 -5.20
C ALA A 325 0.01 -1.96 -6.03
N MET A 326 0.32 -0.91 -6.79
CA MET A 326 -0.63 -0.25 -7.69
C MET A 326 -1.11 -1.19 -8.79
N THR A 327 -0.20 -2.02 -9.33
CA THR A 327 -0.54 -2.98 -10.40
C THR A 327 -1.49 -4.05 -9.91
N VAL A 328 -1.20 -4.69 -8.76
CA VAL A 328 -2.08 -5.73 -8.19
C VAL A 328 -3.40 -5.14 -7.70
N SER A 329 -3.38 -3.99 -7.03
CA SER A 329 -4.61 -3.36 -6.53
C SER A 329 -5.61 -3.05 -7.66
N LEU A 330 -5.12 -2.48 -8.77
CA LEU A 330 -5.96 -2.24 -9.94
C LEU A 330 -6.40 -3.55 -10.61
N ALA A 331 -5.47 -4.49 -10.78
CA ALA A 331 -5.79 -5.78 -11.37
C ALA A 331 -6.90 -6.51 -10.59
N GLU A 332 -6.79 -6.58 -9.27
CA GLU A 332 -7.81 -7.19 -8.39
C GLU A 332 -9.14 -6.43 -8.41
N THR A 333 -9.11 -5.10 -8.42
CA THR A 333 -10.32 -4.27 -8.45
C THR A 333 -11.14 -4.57 -9.71
N PHE A 334 -10.50 -4.57 -10.88
CA PHE A 334 -11.18 -4.90 -12.14
C PHE A 334 -11.44 -6.39 -12.31
N GLY A 335 -10.61 -7.26 -11.72
CA GLY A 335 -10.85 -8.71 -11.65
C GLY A 335 -12.13 -9.05 -10.90
N LYS A 336 -12.32 -8.46 -9.71
CA LYS A 336 -13.55 -8.61 -8.91
C LYS A 336 -14.77 -8.04 -9.64
N LYS A 337 -14.62 -6.89 -10.31
CA LYS A 337 -15.71 -6.23 -11.04
C LYS A 337 -16.19 -7.02 -12.27
N HIS A 338 -15.29 -7.69 -12.98
CA HIS A 338 -15.60 -8.47 -14.19
C HIS A 338 -15.59 -9.98 -13.99
N GLY A 339 -15.43 -10.46 -12.75
CA GLY A 339 -15.54 -11.88 -12.40
C GLY A 339 -14.39 -12.77 -12.87
N TYR A 340 -13.16 -12.27 -12.94
CA TYR A 340 -11.97 -13.08 -13.25
C TYR A 340 -10.94 -13.06 -12.11
N ALA A 341 -10.21 -14.17 -11.96
CA ALA A 341 -9.17 -14.31 -10.94
C ALA A 341 -7.85 -13.66 -11.40
N VAL A 342 -7.17 -12.99 -10.48
CA VAL A 342 -5.86 -12.35 -10.70
C VAL A 342 -4.82 -13.04 -9.81
N ARG A 343 -3.67 -13.39 -10.38
CA ARG A 343 -2.56 -14.02 -9.63
C ARG A 343 -1.52 -12.97 -9.27
N ALA A 344 -1.45 -12.56 -8.00
CA ALA A 344 -0.53 -11.51 -7.54
C ALA A 344 0.96 -11.78 -7.84
N ASN A 345 1.44 -13.02 -7.62
CA ASN A 345 2.84 -13.38 -7.93
C ASN A 345 3.16 -13.27 -9.43
N GLN A 346 2.20 -13.61 -10.31
CA GLN A 346 2.38 -13.50 -11.76
C GLN A 346 2.35 -12.03 -12.20
N GLU A 347 1.46 -11.21 -11.64
CA GLU A 347 1.46 -9.77 -11.86
C GLU A 347 2.78 -9.12 -11.40
N MET A 348 3.37 -9.60 -10.30
CA MET A 348 4.68 -9.14 -9.82
C MET A 348 5.82 -9.45 -10.81
N ILE A 349 5.85 -10.66 -11.36
CA ILE A 349 6.84 -11.03 -12.39
C ILE A 349 6.58 -10.23 -13.67
N ALA A 350 5.32 -10.10 -14.10
CA ALA A 350 4.96 -9.37 -15.31
C ALA A 350 5.38 -7.90 -15.24
N ILE A 351 5.10 -7.19 -14.14
CA ILE A 351 5.53 -5.80 -13.98
C ILE A 351 7.06 -5.68 -13.87
N GLY A 352 7.71 -6.63 -13.20
CA GLY A 352 9.17 -6.69 -13.12
C GLY A 352 9.82 -6.82 -14.49
N MET A 353 9.29 -7.69 -15.35
CA MET A 353 9.75 -7.81 -16.74
C MET A 353 9.45 -6.56 -17.58
N CYS A 354 8.32 -5.88 -17.32
CA CYS A 354 7.99 -4.59 -17.94
C CYS A 354 8.93 -3.45 -17.51
N ASN A 355 9.71 -3.59 -16.43
CA ASN A 355 10.70 -2.61 -15.99
C ASN A 355 12.13 -3.03 -16.33
N LEU A 356 12.41 -4.33 -16.33
CA LEU A 356 13.71 -4.91 -16.64
C LEU A 356 14.03 -4.83 -18.14
N ILE A 357 13.19 -5.39 -19.02
CA ILE A 357 13.49 -5.43 -20.47
C ILE A 357 13.55 -4.01 -21.07
N PRO A 358 12.60 -3.10 -20.79
CA PRO A 358 12.63 -1.77 -21.42
C PRO A 358 13.79 -0.89 -20.96
N SER A 359 14.42 -1.18 -19.82
CA SER A 359 15.59 -0.43 -19.35
C SER A 359 16.75 -0.43 -20.35
N PHE A 360 16.92 -1.50 -21.13
CA PHE A 360 17.91 -1.58 -22.21
C PHE A 360 17.63 -0.62 -23.37
N PHE A 361 16.40 -0.11 -23.47
CA PHE A 361 15.91 0.76 -24.54
C PHE A 361 15.63 2.19 -24.05
N HIS A 362 16.38 2.66 -23.05
CA HIS A 362 16.22 4.02 -22.46
C HIS A 362 14.82 4.27 -21.88
N CYS A 363 14.21 3.26 -21.26
CA CYS A 363 12.95 3.42 -20.53
C CYS A 363 13.21 3.56 -19.03
N PHE A 364 12.28 4.22 -18.34
CA PHE A 364 12.28 4.35 -16.89
C PHE A 364 11.14 3.51 -16.28
N ALA A 365 11.14 3.36 -14.95
CA ALA A 365 10.22 2.44 -14.28
C ALA A 365 8.74 2.84 -14.49
N SER A 366 7.93 1.82 -14.75
CA SER A 366 6.52 1.90 -15.10
C SER A 366 5.64 1.18 -14.07
N SER A 367 4.35 1.51 -14.08
CA SER A 367 3.33 0.85 -13.26
C SER A 367 1.94 0.97 -13.89
N ALA A 368 0.96 0.31 -13.30
CA ALA A 368 -0.42 0.44 -13.70
C ALA A 368 -0.98 1.85 -13.43
N ALA A 369 -1.66 2.42 -14.43
CA ALA A 369 -2.21 3.78 -14.33
C ALA A 369 -3.74 3.78 -14.26
N LEU A 370 -4.29 4.26 -13.14
CA LEU A 370 -5.74 4.26 -12.87
C LEU A 370 -6.58 4.92 -13.97
N THR A 371 -6.22 6.13 -14.41
CA THR A 371 -7.01 6.90 -15.40
C THR A 371 -7.11 6.17 -16.75
N LYS A 372 -6.00 5.58 -17.19
CA LYS A 372 -5.92 4.84 -18.47
C LYS A 372 -6.62 3.49 -18.38
N THR A 373 -6.48 2.77 -17.26
CA THR A 373 -7.22 1.53 -16.99
C THR A 373 -8.73 1.78 -16.93
N LEU A 374 -9.17 2.86 -16.29
CA LEU A 374 -10.59 3.25 -16.25
C LEU A 374 -11.11 3.62 -17.65
N LEU A 375 -10.27 4.29 -18.47
CA LEU A 375 -10.59 4.57 -19.87
C LEU A 375 -10.74 3.27 -20.67
N LYS A 376 -9.81 2.31 -20.49
CA LYS A 376 -9.92 0.96 -21.08
C LYS A 376 -11.24 0.29 -20.73
N GLU A 377 -11.60 0.29 -19.45
CA GLU A 377 -12.85 -0.31 -18.99
C GLU A 377 -14.07 0.40 -19.59
N SER A 378 -14.12 1.73 -19.51
CA SER A 378 -15.29 2.52 -19.98
C SER A 378 -15.53 2.44 -21.49
N THR A 379 -14.53 2.04 -22.25
CA THR A 379 -14.61 1.84 -23.71
C THR A 379 -14.99 0.40 -24.09
N GLY A 380 -15.25 -0.47 -23.10
CA GLY A 380 -15.71 -1.84 -23.33
C GLY A 380 -14.61 -2.82 -23.72
N THR A 381 -13.35 -2.57 -23.33
CA THR A 381 -12.24 -3.52 -23.48
C THR A 381 -12.58 -4.83 -22.80
N GLN A 382 -12.22 -5.94 -23.43
CA GLN A 382 -12.33 -7.27 -22.80
C GLN A 382 -10.99 -7.99 -22.68
N THR A 383 -9.99 -7.62 -23.48
CA THR A 383 -8.68 -8.28 -23.47
C THR A 383 -7.51 -7.30 -23.57
N GLN A 384 -6.30 -7.81 -23.35
CA GLN A 384 -5.09 -7.01 -23.49
C GLN A 384 -4.72 -6.70 -24.94
N VAL A 385 -5.46 -7.17 -25.96
CA VAL A 385 -5.26 -6.73 -27.35
C VAL A 385 -5.32 -5.19 -27.48
N SER A 386 -6.12 -4.53 -26.64
CA SER A 386 -6.15 -3.06 -26.49
C SER A 386 -4.76 -2.46 -26.19
N GLY A 387 -3.92 -3.16 -25.40
CA GLY A 387 -2.53 -2.78 -25.14
C GLY A 387 -1.64 -2.85 -26.39
N LEU A 388 -1.81 -3.87 -27.24
CA LEU A 388 -1.08 -3.96 -28.51
C LEU A 388 -1.48 -2.84 -29.46
N VAL A 389 -2.78 -2.55 -29.58
CA VAL A 389 -3.27 -1.42 -30.38
C VAL A 389 -2.72 -0.09 -29.84
N THR A 390 -2.66 0.08 -28.52
CA THR A 390 -2.03 1.24 -27.89
C THR A 390 -0.56 1.36 -28.28
N SER A 391 0.20 0.26 -28.24
CA SER A 391 1.61 0.25 -28.65
C SER A 391 1.79 0.59 -30.13
N LEU A 392 0.87 0.17 -31.00
CA LEU A 392 0.89 0.53 -32.42
C LEU A 392 0.68 2.04 -32.63
N VAL A 393 -0.25 2.66 -31.90
CA VAL A 393 -0.46 4.11 -31.94
C VAL A 393 0.80 4.85 -31.48
N LEU A 394 1.42 4.41 -30.39
CA LEU A 394 2.66 5.02 -29.88
C LEU A 394 3.84 4.85 -30.85
N LEU A 395 3.91 3.71 -31.55
CA LEU A 395 4.91 3.48 -32.59
C LEU A 395 4.75 4.47 -33.75
N LEU A 396 3.52 4.68 -34.23
CA LEU A 396 3.24 5.68 -35.28
C LEU A 396 3.65 7.09 -34.83
N VAL A 397 3.46 7.40 -33.55
CA VAL A 397 3.88 8.68 -32.99
C VAL A 397 5.40 8.82 -32.98
N LEU A 398 6.12 7.81 -32.50
CA LEU A 398 7.59 7.80 -32.45
C LEU A 398 8.24 7.94 -33.83
N LEU A 399 7.61 7.37 -34.86
CA LEU A 399 8.17 7.37 -36.22
C LEU A 399 7.83 8.65 -36.98
N TRP A 400 6.59 9.15 -36.90
CA TRP A 400 6.12 10.23 -37.79
C TRP A 400 5.50 11.45 -37.10
N ILE A 401 4.81 11.30 -35.97
CA ILE A 401 4.01 12.39 -35.38
C ILE A 401 4.83 13.20 -34.34
N ALA A 402 5.87 12.62 -33.74
CA ALA A 402 6.66 13.24 -32.67
C ALA A 402 7.13 14.69 -32.96
N PRO A 403 7.63 15.03 -34.17
CA PRO A 403 8.07 16.39 -34.47
C PRO A 403 6.96 17.45 -34.40
N LEU A 404 5.70 17.06 -34.57
CA LEU A 404 4.56 17.98 -34.47
C LEU A 404 4.40 18.53 -33.05
N PHE A 405 4.95 17.87 -32.03
CA PHE A 405 4.89 18.35 -30.65
C PHE A 405 5.99 19.34 -30.29
N TYR A 406 6.87 19.75 -31.23
CA TYR A 406 7.95 20.72 -30.97
C TYR A 406 7.42 22.01 -30.31
N SER A 407 6.43 22.64 -30.94
CA SER A 407 5.84 23.91 -30.48
C SER A 407 4.86 23.75 -29.31
N LEU A 408 4.68 22.55 -28.76
CA LEU A 408 3.75 22.33 -27.65
C LEU A 408 4.26 22.99 -26.37
N GLN A 409 3.45 23.86 -25.77
CA GLN A 409 3.81 24.51 -24.50
C GLN A 409 3.75 23.53 -23.33
N THR A 410 4.73 23.62 -22.44
CA THR A 410 4.81 22.82 -21.21
C THR A 410 3.70 23.15 -20.20
N SER A 411 3.13 24.37 -20.28
CA SER A 411 1.98 24.81 -19.47
C SER A 411 0.74 23.94 -19.71
N ILE A 412 0.45 23.61 -20.97
CA ILE A 412 -0.70 22.76 -21.37
C ILE A 412 -0.52 21.34 -20.85
N LEU A 413 0.71 20.81 -20.93
CA LEU A 413 1.04 19.49 -20.38
C LEU A 413 0.81 19.42 -18.87
N GLY A 414 1.20 20.48 -18.15
CA GLY A 414 0.92 20.60 -16.72
C GLY A 414 -0.58 20.59 -16.41
N VAL A 415 -1.39 21.32 -17.19
CA VAL A 415 -2.86 21.33 -17.05
C VAL A 415 -3.45 19.94 -17.32
N VAL A 416 -3.00 19.25 -18.37
CA VAL A 416 -3.42 17.88 -18.68
C VAL A 416 -3.11 16.95 -17.51
N THR A 417 -1.91 17.04 -16.93
CA THR A 417 -1.53 16.23 -15.77
C THR A 417 -2.40 16.53 -14.55
N ILE A 418 -2.63 17.79 -14.20
CA ILE A 418 -3.52 18.19 -13.09
C ILE A 418 -4.94 17.67 -13.31
N ALA A 419 -5.48 17.82 -14.52
CA ALA A 419 -6.82 17.35 -14.86
C ALA A 419 -6.97 15.82 -14.75
N ASN A 420 -5.87 15.06 -14.89
CA ASN A 420 -5.84 13.61 -14.76
C ASN A 420 -5.70 13.10 -13.33
N LEU A 421 -5.15 13.93 -12.42
CA LEU A 421 -5.05 13.63 -10.99
C LEU A 421 -6.34 13.87 -10.20
N ARG A 422 -7.36 14.44 -10.86
CA ARG A 422 -8.68 14.71 -10.28
C ARG A 422 -9.32 13.50 -9.60
N GLY A 423 -9.12 12.29 -10.15
CA GLY A 423 -9.64 11.06 -9.57
C GLY A 423 -9.07 10.76 -8.17
N GLY A 424 -7.78 11.05 -7.96
CA GLY A 424 -7.13 10.96 -6.65
C GLY A 424 -7.67 12.01 -5.68
N LEU A 425 -7.79 13.26 -6.12
CA LEU A 425 -8.30 14.35 -5.27
C LEU A 425 -9.77 14.15 -4.83
N ARG A 426 -10.60 13.51 -5.66
CA ARG A 426 -12.01 13.24 -5.29
C ARG A 426 -12.12 12.33 -4.06
N LYS A 427 -11.07 11.57 -3.72
CA LYS A 427 -11.05 10.72 -2.51
C LYS A 427 -11.18 11.49 -1.20
N PHE A 428 -10.85 12.79 -1.17
CA PHE A 428 -11.16 13.65 -0.02
C PHE A 428 -12.66 13.68 0.31
N CYS A 429 -13.53 13.59 -0.71
CA CYS A 429 -14.97 13.57 -0.53
C CYS A 429 -15.49 12.25 0.05
N ASP A 430 -14.73 11.16 -0.07
CA ASP A 430 -15.10 9.84 0.46
C ASP A 430 -14.82 9.74 1.98
N THR A 431 -13.92 10.58 2.51
CA THR A 431 -13.44 10.57 3.90
C THR A 431 -14.55 10.70 4.96
N PRO A 432 -15.56 11.58 4.83
CA PRO A 432 -16.66 11.64 5.80
C PRO A 432 -17.50 10.36 5.85
N SER A 433 -17.66 9.69 4.71
CA SER A 433 -18.37 8.40 4.65
C SER A 433 -17.54 7.30 5.33
N MET A 434 -16.24 7.26 5.05
CA MET A 434 -15.29 6.34 5.67
C MET A 434 -15.22 6.52 7.20
N TRP A 435 -15.28 7.75 7.70
CA TRP A 435 -15.28 8.02 9.15
C TRP A 435 -16.50 7.44 9.87
N ARG A 436 -17.68 7.46 9.23
CA ARG A 436 -18.90 6.85 9.77
C ARG A 436 -18.83 5.32 9.81
N LEU A 437 -18.08 4.71 8.89
CA LEU A 437 -17.92 3.26 8.79
C LEU A 437 -16.83 2.74 9.73
N SER A 438 -15.61 3.29 9.60
CA SER A 438 -14.43 2.85 10.35
C SER A 438 -13.52 4.04 10.66
N LYS A 439 -13.45 4.39 11.94
CA LYS A 439 -12.59 5.47 12.43
C LYS A 439 -11.11 5.13 12.22
N LEU A 440 -10.71 3.89 12.47
CA LEU A 440 -9.30 3.46 12.34
C LEU A 440 -8.80 3.56 10.90
N ASP A 441 -9.61 3.11 9.93
CA ASP A 441 -9.22 3.17 8.51
C ASP A 441 -9.10 4.62 8.03
N THR A 442 -9.97 5.50 8.54
CA THR A 442 -9.88 6.93 8.26
C THR A 442 -8.63 7.58 8.85
N VAL A 443 -8.20 7.16 10.05
CA VAL A 443 -6.95 7.64 10.65
C VAL A 443 -5.76 7.15 9.83
N VAL A 444 -5.73 5.87 9.40
CA VAL A 444 -4.68 5.35 8.52
C VAL A 444 -4.60 6.15 7.21
N TRP A 445 -5.75 6.47 6.62
CA TRP A 445 -5.83 7.29 5.41
C TRP A 445 -5.24 8.70 5.61
N TRP A 446 -5.64 9.41 6.67
CA TRP A 446 -5.12 10.76 6.97
C TRP A 446 -3.64 10.75 7.29
N THR A 447 -3.18 9.80 8.10
CA THR A 447 -1.76 9.66 8.44
C THR A 447 -0.93 9.44 7.18
N THR A 448 -1.37 8.55 6.28
CA THR A 448 -0.67 8.26 5.02
C THR A 448 -0.69 9.45 4.06
N MET A 449 -1.82 10.16 3.96
CA MET A 449 -1.96 11.32 3.09
C MET A 449 -1.09 12.50 3.56
N LEU A 450 -1.11 12.81 4.86
CA LEU A 450 -0.30 13.88 5.45
C LEU A 450 1.19 13.55 5.40
N SER A 451 1.58 12.31 5.73
CA SER A 451 2.99 11.90 5.71
C SER A 451 3.56 11.95 4.28
N SER A 452 2.81 11.46 3.28
CA SER A 452 3.26 11.48 1.87
C SER A 452 3.32 12.87 1.26
N THR A 453 2.49 13.81 1.73
CA THR A 453 2.49 15.20 1.24
C THR A 453 3.57 16.06 1.92
N LEU A 454 3.73 15.94 3.24
CA LEU A 454 4.57 16.86 4.03
C LEU A 454 6.04 16.40 4.16
N ILE A 455 6.30 15.10 4.16
CA ILE A 455 7.65 14.56 4.34
C ILE A 455 8.26 14.30 2.97
N THR A 456 8.05 13.11 2.44
CA THR A 456 8.35 12.70 1.07
C THR A 456 7.38 11.58 0.72
N THR A 457 7.15 11.36 -0.57
CA THR A 457 6.24 10.30 -1.05
C THR A 457 6.71 8.93 -0.56
N GLU A 458 8.01 8.64 -0.64
CA GLU A 458 8.60 7.35 -0.26
C GLU A 458 8.45 7.04 1.23
N ILE A 459 8.86 7.97 2.09
CA ILE A 459 8.77 7.81 3.55
C ILE A 459 7.31 7.82 4.00
N GLY A 460 6.47 8.61 3.33
CA GLY A 460 5.05 8.69 3.63
C GLY A 460 4.33 7.35 3.51
N LEU A 461 4.65 6.57 2.46
CA LEU A 461 4.13 5.22 2.31
C LEU A 461 4.62 4.29 3.42
N LEU A 462 5.93 4.29 3.72
CA LEU A 462 6.50 3.45 4.77
C LEU A 462 5.82 3.72 6.12
N MET A 463 5.65 5.01 6.45
CA MET A 463 4.93 5.44 7.65
C MET A 463 3.47 4.98 7.65
N GLY A 464 2.79 5.05 6.50
CA GLY A 464 1.43 4.53 6.33
C GLY A 464 1.34 3.03 6.61
N VAL A 465 2.25 2.23 6.06
CA VAL A 465 2.28 0.76 6.23
C VAL A 465 2.56 0.39 7.68
N CYS A 466 3.60 0.98 8.28
CA CYS A 466 3.92 0.77 9.69
C CYS A 466 2.75 1.15 10.59
N PHE A 467 2.10 2.29 10.33
CA PHE A 467 0.95 2.74 11.10
C PHE A 467 -0.27 1.83 10.94
N ALA A 468 -0.57 1.35 9.72
CA ALA A 468 -1.66 0.40 9.48
C ALA A 468 -1.44 -0.93 10.23
N LEU A 469 -0.21 -1.47 10.21
CA LEU A 469 0.15 -2.67 10.96
C LEU A 469 0.02 -2.44 12.47
N LEU A 470 0.45 -1.29 12.98
CA LEU A 470 0.27 -0.91 14.39
C LEU A 470 -1.22 -0.83 14.76
N CYS A 471 -2.06 -0.24 13.92
CA CYS A 471 -3.52 -0.20 14.16
C CYS A 471 -4.13 -1.60 14.25
N ILE A 472 -3.70 -2.55 13.40
CA ILE A 472 -4.12 -3.95 13.48
C ILE A 472 -3.71 -4.56 14.82
N ILE A 473 -2.45 -4.36 15.23
CA ILE A 473 -1.93 -4.87 16.50
C ILE A 473 -2.70 -4.27 17.69
N PHE A 474 -2.97 -2.97 17.70
CA PHE A 474 -3.74 -2.33 18.77
C PHE A 474 -5.18 -2.85 18.84
N ARG A 475 -5.79 -3.11 17.67
CA ARG A 475 -7.15 -3.66 17.58
C ARG A 475 -7.23 -5.07 18.17
N THR A 476 -6.20 -5.90 17.98
CA THR A 476 -6.18 -7.28 18.51
C THR A 476 -5.75 -7.36 19.99
N GLN A 477 -5.03 -6.35 20.50
CA GLN A 477 -4.61 -6.27 21.90
C GLN A 477 -5.76 -5.96 22.87
N ARG A 478 -6.73 -5.13 22.47
CA ARG A 478 -7.87 -4.73 23.31
C ARG A 478 -9.22 -5.15 22.70
N PRO A 479 -9.49 -6.46 22.57
CA PRO A 479 -10.77 -6.94 22.07
C PRO A 479 -11.86 -6.76 23.12
N ARG A 480 -13.12 -6.83 22.67
CA ARG A 480 -14.27 -6.81 23.58
C ARG A 480 -14.28 -8.10 24.40
N ALA A 481 -14.53 -7.95 25.70
CA ALA A 481 -14.66 -9.08 26.61
C ALA A 481 -15.96 -8.92 27.42
N VAL A 482 -16.78 -9.95 27.39
CA VAL A 482 -18.18 -9.90 27.83
C VAL A 482 -18.49 -11.03 28.80
N LEU A 483 -19.45 -10.78 29.68
CA LEU A 483 -20.09 -11.82 30.47
C LEU A 483 -21.38 -12.22 29.77
N LEU A 484 -21.59 -13.53 29.64
CA LEU A 484 -22.78 -14.06 28.99
C LEU A 484 -23.87 -14.34 30.03
N GLY A 485 -25.11 -14.02 29.68
CA GLY A 485 -26.32 -14.40 30.40
C GLY A 485 -27.20 -15.33 29.56
N LYS A 486 -28.06 -16.10 30.21
CA LYS A 486 -28.99 -17.02 29.54
C LYS A 486 -30.28 -16.29 29.18
N VAL A 487 -30.71 -16.39 27.93
CA VAL A 487 -32.03 -15.92 27.48
C VAL A 487 -33.10 -16.83 28.06
N SER A 488 -34.12 -16.26 28.70
CA SER A 488 -35.19 -17.01 29.37
C SER A 488 -35.79 -18.09 28.46
N ASN A 489 -35.95 -19.30 28.99
CA ASN A 489 -36.54 -20.46 28.29
C ASN A 489 -35.82 -20.91 27.00
N THR A 490 -34.54 -20.54 26.78
CA THR A 490 -33.74 -21.03 25.64
C THR A 490 -32.32 -21.37 26.08
N GLU A 491 -31.59 -22.18 25.30
CA GLU A 491 -30.17 -22.50 25.53
C GLU A 491 -29.20 -21.46 24.91
N ILE A 492 -29.69 -20.25 24.66
CA ILE A 492 -28.92 -19.19 24.00
C ILE A 492 -28.28 -18.30 25.07
N TYR A 493 -26.96 -18.10 24.93
CA TYR A 493 -26.15 -17.28 25.83
C TYR A 493 -25.64 -16.03 25.11
N GLU A 494 -26.07 -14.86 25.59
CA GLU A 494 -25.80 -13.56 24.95
C GLU A 494 -25.15 -12.56 25.91
N ASP A 495 -24.58 -11.50 25.34
CA ASP A 495 -23.89 -10.45 26.09
C ASP A 495 -24.82 -9.67 27.02
N GLN A 496 -24.52 -9.72 28.32
CA GLN A 496 -25.25 -9.02 29.37
C GLN A 496 -25.23 -7.49 29.21
N SER A 497 -24.21 -6.93 28.57
CA SER A 497 -24.13 -5.48 28.35
C SER A 497 -25.00 -4.99 27.20
N THR A 498 -25.33 -5.89 26.26
CA THR A 498 -26.12 -5.55 25.06
C THR A 498 -27.61 -5.78 25.28
N TYR A 499 -27.98 -6.86 25.97
CA TYR A 499 -29.38 -7.23 26.21
C TYR A 499 -29.76 -7.19 27.70
N LYS A 500 -30.85 -6.49 28.03
CA LYS A 500 -31.29 -6.30 29.43
C LYS A 500 -32.12 -7.47 29.99
N GLN A 501 -32.71 -8.30 29.13
CA GLN A 501 -33.60 -9.41 29.52
C GLN A 501 -32.84 -10.74 29.62
N LEU A 502 -31.68 -10.74 30.28
CA LEU A 502 -30.84 -11.94 30.45
C LEU A 502 -30.83 -12.38 31.92
N SER A 503 -31.05 -13.67 32.14
CA SER A 503 -30.94 -14.29 33.45
C SER A 503 -29.51 -14.76 33.71
N THR A 504 -28.95 -14.40 34.87
CA THR A 504 -27.65 -14.92 35.32
C THR A 504 -27.86 -16.17 36.15
N ILE A 505 -27.10 -17.23 35.85
CA ILE A 505 -27.12 -18.44 36.66
C ILE A 505 -26.42 -18.14 37.99
N VAL A 506 -27.09 -18.42 39.10
CA VAL A 506 -26.56 -18.17 40.44
C VAL A 506 -25.23 -18.93 40.61
N ASN A 507 -24.21 -18.25 41.13
CA ASN A 507 -22.87 -18.79 41.40
C ASN A 507 -22.05 -19.27 40.17
N ILE A 508 -22.51 -19.04 38.93
CA ILE A 508 -21.77 -19.38 37.70
C ILE A 508 -21.55 -18.13 36.86
N LYS A 509 -20.31 -17.88 36.45
CA LYS A 509 -19.97 -16.80 35.52
C LYS A 509 -19.44 -17.37 34.22
N ILE A 510 -20.00 -16.92 33.11
CA ILE A 510 -19.59 -17.31 31.76
C ILE A 510 -18.89 -16.11 31.12
N PHE A 511 -17.61 -16.25 30.80
CA PHE A 511 -16.79 -15.20 30.24
C PHE A 511 -16.41 -15.54 28.80
N ARG A 512 -16.67 -14.62 27.87
CA ARG A 512 -16.27 -14.74 26.47
C ARG A 512 -15.26 -13.64 26.14
N PHE A 513 -14.14 -14.05 25.55
CA PHE A 513 -13.12 -13.15 25.04
C PHE A 513 -13.15 -13.18 23.51
N GLU A 514 -13.53 -12.07 22.86
CA GLU A 514 -13.80 -12.02 21.41
C GLU A 514 -12.51 -11.91 20.56
N SER A 515 -11.46 -12.64 20.92
CA SER A 515 -10.20 -12.69 20.17
C SER A 515 -9.39 -13.94 20.54
N SER A 516 -8.40 -14.27 19.72
CA SER A 516 -7.37 -15.27 20.05
C SER A 516 -6.52 -14.80 21.24
N LEU A 517 -6.11 -15.72 22.11
CA LEU A 517 -5.28 -15.43 23.26
C LEU A 517 -3.81 -15.68 22.94
N TYR A 518 -2.98 -14.64 23.05
CA TYR A 518 -1.55 -14.72 22.73
C TYR A 518 -0.73 -13.74 23.57
N TYR A 519 0.60 -13.75 23.41
CA TYR A 519 1.53 -13.01 24.28
C TYR A 519 1.20 -11.51 24.43
N ALA A 520 0.64 -10.85 23.40
CA ALA A 520 0.40 -9.41 23.42
C ALA A 520 -0.89 -8.99 24.14
N ASN A 521 -1.87 -9.90 24.31
CA ASN A 521 -3.14 -9.59 24.96
C ASN A 521 -3.37 -10.37 26.27
N LYS A 522 -2.41 -11.21 26.67
CA LYS A 522 -2.48 -12.07 27.86
C LYS A 522 -2.75 -11.28 29.16
N ASP A 523 -2.10 -10.14 29.33
CA ASP A 523 -2.21 -9.32 30.56
C ASP A 523 -3.54 -8.57 30.57
N TYR A 524 -3.98 -8.10 29.40
CA TYR A 524 -5.30 -7.48 29.24
C TYR A 524 -6.42 -8.49 29.51
N PHE A 525 -6.31 -9.71 29.00
CA PHE A 525 -7.23 -10.81 29.28
C PHE A 525 -7.37 -11.05 30.79
N LYS A 526 -6.24 -11.20 31.50
CA LYS A 526 -6.22 -11.43 32.96
C LYS A 526 -6.85 -10.26 33.72
N ALA A 527 -6.47 -9.03 33.39
CA ALA A 527 -7.00 -7.82 34.02
C ALA A 527 -8.52 -7.68 33.84
N VAL A 528 -9.01 -7.88 32.61
CA VAL A 528 -10.44 -7.74 32.30
C VAL A 528 -11.25 -8.90 32.89
N LEU A 529 -10.72 -10.11 32.87
CA LEU A 529 -11.36 -11.26 33.53
C LEU A 529 -11.57 -10.98 35.02
N TYR A 530 -10.54 -10.51 35.72
CA TYR A 530 -10.62 -10.20 37.15
C TYR A 530 -11.55 -9.01 37.43
N GLN A 531 -11.54 -8.01 36.57
CA GLN A 531 -12.44 -6.85 36.67
C GLN A 531 -13.92 -7.25 36.46
N LYS A 532 -14.21 -8.05 35.44
CA LYS A 532 -15.58 -8.46 35.07
C LYS A 532 -16.14 -9.49 36.05
N THR A 533 -15.33 -10.47 36.45
CA THR A 533 -15.75 -11.46 37.47
C THR A 533 -15.83 -10.85 38.87
N ARG A 534 -15.25 -9.67 39.11
CA ARG A 534 -15.09 -9.02 40.44
C ARG A 534 -14.34 -9.88 41.47
N VAL A 535 -13.73 -10.97 41.03
CA VAL A 535 -12.96 -11.89 41.85
C VAL A 535 -11.52 -11.78 41.36
N ASN A 536 -10.69 -11.04 42.11
CA ASN A 536 -9.26 -11.02 41.86
C ASN A 536 -8.62 -12.09 42.75
N PRO A 537 -8.16 -13.21 42.16
CA PRO A 537 -7.73 -14.34 42.95
C PRO A 537 -6.49 -14.02 43.79
N ILE A 538 -5.53 -13.26 43.25
CA ILE A 538 -4.29 -12.90 43.95
C ILE A 538 -4.59 -12.07 45.21
N ARG A 539 -5.54 -11.14 45.14
CA ARG A 539 -5.93 -10.32 46.30
C ARG A 539 -6.73 -11.11 47.33
N LEU A 540 -7.53 -12.09 46.90
CA LEU A 540 -8.31 -12.95 47.78
C LEU A 540 -7.41 -13.97 48.48
N ALA A 541 -6.50 -14.62 47.77
CA ALA A 541 -5.49 -15.50 48.34
C ALA A 541 -4.61 -14.76 49.36
N ALA A 542 -4.18 -13.53 49.05
CA ALA A 542 -3.44 -12.68 50.01
C ALA A 542 -4.28 -12.29 51.25
N LYS A 543 -5.60 -12.09 51.10
CA LYS A 543 -6.50 -11.89 52.24
C LYS A 543 -6.65 -13.15 53.08
N HIS A 544 -6.81 -14.32 52.46
CA HIS A 544 -6.88 -15.60 53.16
C HIS A 544 -5.61 -15.86 53.96
N GLN A 545 -4.43 -15.65 53.37
CA GLN A 545 -3.15 -15.78 54.07
C GLN A 545 -3.02 -14.80 55.25
N ARG A 546 -3.52 -13.57 55.12
CA ARG A 546 -3.52 -12.59 56.22
C ARG A 546 -4.49 -12.98 57.35
N VAL A 547 -5.67 -13.46 57.01
CA VAL A 547 -6.66 -13.94 57.99
C VAL A 547 -6.16 -15.19 58.70
N GLU A 548 -5.54 -16.13 57.98
CA GLU A 548 -4.89 -17.30 58.58
C GLU A 548 -3.70 -16.89 59.47
N ALA A 549 -2.89 -15.92 59.05
CA ALA A 549 -1.80 -15.40 59.89
C ALA A 549 -2.31 -14.71 61.16
N GLN A 550 -3.42 -13.95 61.08
CA GLN A 550 -4.07 -13.34 62.24
C GLN A 550 -4.71 -14.40 63.16
N ALA A 551 -5.45 -15.36 62.61
CA ALA A 551 -6.04 -16.45 63.39
C ALA A 551 -4.96 -17.29 64.10
N ASN A 552 -3.82 -17.55 63.44
CA ASN A 552 -2.69 -18.23 64.05
C ASN A 552 -2.02 -17.41 65.16
N ALA A 553 -1.95 -16.07 65.02
CA ALA A 553 -1.47 -15.17 66.06
C ALA A 553 -2.41 -15.12 67.28
N ASP A 554 -3.73 -15.07 67.05
CA ASP A 554 -4.75 -15.08 68.12
C ASP A 554 -4.77 -16.42 68.87
N THR A 555 -4.60 -17.53 68.14
CA THR A 555 -4.51 -18.88 68.73
C THR A 555 -3.20 -19.07 69.53
N ALA A 556 -2.10 -18.44 69.10
CA ALA A 556 -0.84 -18.43 69.85
C ALA A 556 -0.94 -17.61 71.15
N ASN A 557 -1.64 -16.47 71.13
CA ASN A 557 -1.93 -15.67 72.32
C ASN A 557 -2.85 -16.41 73.31
N SER A 558 -3.85 -17.15 72.83
CA SER A 558 -4.73 -17.95 73.68
C SER A 558 -4.00 -19.13 74.36
N LYS A 559 -3.06 -19.79 73.66
CA LYS A 559 -2.22 -20.85 74.24
C LYS A 559 -1.19 -20.34 75.24
N SER A 560 -0.73 -19.09 75.13
CA SER A 560 0.16 -18.47 76.12
C SER A 560 -0.50 -18.24 77.48
N PHE A 561 -1.84 -18.20 77.56
CA PHE A 561 -2.56 -17.94 78.82
C PHE A 561 -2.84 -19.22 79.63
N PHE A 562 -2.83 -20.41 79.01
CA PHE A 562 -3.17 -21.68 79.65
C PHE A 562 -1.97 -22.59 79.96
N GLY A 563 -0.75 -22.15 79.65
CA GLY A 563 0.48 -22.95 79.66
C GLY A 563 1.42 -22.73 80.85
N THR A 564 0.89 -22.55 82.07
CA THR A 564 1.75 -22.43 83.27
C THR A 564 1.23 -23.23 84.46
N ARG A 565 0.84 -24.50 84.27
CA ARG A 565 0.82 -25.50 85.36
C ARG A 565 0.67 -26.91 84.80
N PHE A 566 1.49 -27.83 85.34
CA PHE A 566 1.62 -29.26 85.09
C PHE A 566 2.62 -29.70 84.02
N GLY A 567 3.73 -30.26 84.51
CA GLY A 567 4.71 -31.00 83.74
C GLY A 567 4.62 -32.53 83.95
N CYS A 568 5.34 -33.22 83.08
CA CYS A 568 5.83 -34.61 83.16
C CYS A 568 4.80 -35.76 83.01
N LEU A 569 4.79 -36.42 81.84
CA LEU A 569 5.18 -37.83 81.64
C LEU A 569 4.75 -38.37 80.25
N LYS A 570 5.66 -39.16 79.64
CA LYS A 570 5.49 -40.24 78.65
C LYS A 570 5.21 -39.94 77.15
N GLN A 571 6.06 -40.57 76.33
CA GLN A 571 5.87 -40.92 74.93
C GLN A 571 4.58 -41.72 74.70
N ALA A 572 3.79 -41.36 73.68
CA ALA A 572 3.40 -42.22 72.54
C ALA A 572 2.14 -41.70 71.81
N LYS A 573 2.09 -41.99 70.50
CA LYS A 573 0.96 -41.92 69.54
C LYS A 573 0.59 -40.57 68.91
N LYS A 574 1.09 -40.38 67.68
CA LYS A 574 0.43 -39.58 66.63
C LYS A 574 -0.99 -40.10 66.39
N ARG A 575 -2.00 -39.26 66.61
CA ARG A 575 -3.32 -39.39 66.00
C ARG A 575 -3.70 -38.03 65.45
N ALA A 576 -4.07 -37.98 64.18
CA ALA A 576 -4.42 -36.78 63.46
C ALA A 576 -5.70 -36.16 64.04
N GLU A 577 -5.62 -34.91 64.50
CA GLU A 577 -6.78 -34.07 64.78
C GLU A 577 -6.96 -33.08 63.63
N LYS A 578 -8.19 -33.02 63.11
CA LYS A 578 -8.65 -32.04 62.11
C LYS A 578 -8.63 -30.62 62.71
N PRO A 579 -8.33 -29.57 61.93
CA PRO A 579 -8.50 -28.20 62.39
C PRO A 579 -10.00 -27.82 62.50
N PRO A 580 -10.35 -26.87 63.40
CA PRO A 580 -11.73 -26.48 63.70
C PRO A 580 -12.36 -25.66 62.57
N ALA A 581 -13.68 -25.79 62.44
CA ALA A 581 -14.49 -25.47 61.27
C ALA A 581 -15.04 -24.03 61.19
N ASP A 582 -14.54 -23.07 61.97
CA ASP A 582 -15.19 -21.74 62.10
C ASP A 582 -14.27 -20.57 61.75
N ALA A 583 -13.79 -20.54 60.50
CA ALA A 583 -13.38 -19.30 59.87
C ALA A 583 -14.14 -19.19 58.54
N CYS A 584 -15.30 -18.50 58.56
CA CYS A 584 -16.03 -18.20 57.33
C CYS A 584 -15.11 -17.44 56.37
N PRO A 585 -14.68 -18.03 55.24
CA PRO A 585 -13.98 -17.26 54.23
C PRO A 585 -14.94 -16.18 53.69
N PRO A 586 -14.43 -15.01 53.23
CA PRO A 586 -15.26 -14.00 52.59
C PRO A 586 -16.10 -14.66 51.50
N SER A 587 -17.42 -14.55 51.57
CA SER A 587 -18.36 -15.23 50.67
C SER A 587 -18.02 -14.88 49.22
N VAL A 588 -17.47 -15.83 48.49
CA VAL A 588 -17.19 -15.68 47.07
C VAL A 588 -18.46 -16.02 46.33
N ASP A 589 -19.10 -15.04 45.69
CA ASP A 589 -20.35 -15.18 44.90
C ASP A 589 -20.19 -16.01 43.61
N MET A 590 -19.23 -16.95 43.56
CA MET A 590 -18.92 -17.75 42.38
C MET A 590 -18.30 -19.08 42.77
N HIS A 591 -18.87 -20.17 42.24
CA HIS A 591 -18.31 -21.53 42.36
C HIS A 591 -17.64 -22.00 41.07
N THR A 592 -18.18 -21.61 39.89
CA THR A 592 -17.64 -22.01 38.58
C THR A 592 -17.47 -20.82 37.65
N LEU A 593 -16.32 -20.79 36.98
CA LEU A 593 -16.01 -19.91 35.86
C LEU A 593 -15.98 -20.74 34.57
N ILE A 594 -16.87 -20.44 33.63
CA ILE A 594 -16.85 -21.03 32.29
C ILE A 594 -16.20 -20.04 31.33
N LEU A 595 -15.11 -20.43 30.70
CA LEU A 595 -14.43 -19.67 29.65
C LEU A 595 -14.91 -20.16 28.29
N ASP A 596 -15.70 -19.32 27.61
CA ASP A 596 -16.11 -19.58 26.23
C ASP A 596 -14.97 -19.24 25.26
N CYS A 597 -14.37 -20.29 24.70
CA CYS A 597 -13.26 -20.22 23.75
C CYS A 597 -13.74 -20.19 22.29
N GLY A 598 -15.04 -20.05 22.03
CA GLY A 598 -15.59 -20.11 20.67
C GLY A 598 -15.04 -19.05 19.71
N ALA A 599 -14.66 -17.88 20.23
CA ALA A 599 -14.06 -16.80 19.45
C ALA A 599 -12.53 -16.90 19.30
N MET A 600 -11.87 -17.83 20.01
CA MET A 600 -10.43 -18.02 19.92
C MET A 600 -10.11 -18.85 18.68
N GLN A 601 -9.28 -18.32 17.78
CA GLN A 601 -8.85 -19.04 16.57
C GLN A 601 -7.52 -19.78 16.78
N PHE A 602 -6.62 -19.19 17.56
CA PHE A 602 -5.33 -19.78 17.91
C PHE A 602 -4.93 -19.42 19.34
N ILE A 603 -3.98 -20.18 19.89
CA ILE A 603 -3.33 -19.89 21.18
C ILE A 603 -1.83 -20.14 21.07
N ASP A 604 -1.03 -19.21 21.58
CA ASP A 604 0.43 -19.33 21.65
C ASP A 604 0.88 -19.82 23.04
N THR A 605 2.21 -19.90 23.24
CA THR A 605 2.80 -20.31 24.51
C THR A 605 2.49 -19.33 25.66
N GLY A 606 2.44 -18.02 25.37
CA GLY A 606 2.09 -16.99 26.34
C GLY A 606 0.64 -17.08 26.79
N GLY A 607 -0.30 -17.25 25.86
CA GLY A 607 -1.71 -17.48 26.15
C GLY A 607 -1.93 -18.77 26.94
N LEU A 608 -1.24 -19.85 26.58
CA LEU A 608 -1.30 -21.12 27.30
C LEU A 608 -0.79 -21.00 28.75
N SER A 609 0.31 -20.28 28.96
CA SER A 609 0.84 -20.02 30.31
C SER A 609 -0.18 -19.28 31.17
N VAL A 610 -0.88 -18.29 30.61
CA VAL A 610 -1.89 -17.52 31.35
C VAL A 610 -3.13 -18.35 31.65
N LEU A 611 -3.57 -19.25 30.76
CA LEU A 611 -4.66 -20.17 31.08
C LEU A 611 -4.29 -21.15 32.20
N LYS A 612 -3.05 -21.66 32.22
CA LYS A 612 -2.55 -22.53 33.28
C LYS A 612 -2.46 -21.79 34.62
N GLU A 613 -1.90 -20.58 34.61
CA GLU A 613 -1.79 -19.72 35.78
C GLU A 613 -3.19 -19.39 36.32
N MET A 614 -4.09 -18.91 35.47
CA MET A 614 -5.48 -18.60 35.82
C MET A 614 -6.20 -19.80 36.43
N ARG A 615 -6.04 -21.01 35.87
CA ARG A 615 -6.63 -22.23 36.43
C ARG A 615 -6.09 -22.52 37.83
N ASN A 616 -4.79 -22.34 38.06
CA ASN A 616 -4.18 -22.54 39.36
C ASN A 616 -4.66 -21.48 40.37
N ASP A 617 -4.64 -20.20 39.98
CA ASP A 617 -5.10 -19.06 40.77
C ASP A 617 -6.56 -19.24 41.26
N TYR A 618 -7.47 -19.66 40.38
CA TYR A 618 -8.86 -19.91 40.77
C TYR A 618 -9.04 -21.18 41.58
N LYS A 619 -8.23 -22.22 41.34
CA LYS A 619 -8.26 -23.47 42.11
C LYS A 619 -7.88 -23.26 43.58
N GLU A 620 -6.92 -22.36 43.86
CA GLU A 620 -6.54 -22.00 45.24
C GLU A 620 -7.70 -21.42 46.05
N ILE A 621 -8.69 -20.82 45.39
CA ILE A 621 -9.85 -20.17 46.02
C ILE A 621 -11.08 -21.08 45.97
N GLY A 622 -10.93 -22.31 45.48
CA GLY A 622 -12.03 -23.27 45.37
C GLY A 622 -12.99 -23.01 44.21
N ILE A 623 -12.60 -22.20 43.21
CA ILE A 623 -13.39 -21.95 42.00
C ILE A 623 -12.96 -22.92 40.90
N GLN A 624 -13.92 -23.63 40.30
CA GLN A 624 -13.65 -24.50 39.16
C GLN A 624 -13.65 -23.70 37.85
N VAL A 625 -12.61 -23.88 37.02
CA VAL A 625 -12.53 -23.30 35.67
C VAL A 625 -12.85 -24.36 34.63
N LEU A 626 -13.84 -24.09 33.77
CA LEU A 626 -14.22 -24.95 32.65
C LEU A 626 -13.99 -24.22 31.32
N LEU A 627 -13.53 -24.95 30.31
CA LEU A 627 -13.38 -24.43 28.95
C LEU A 627 -14.52 -24.93 28.08
N ALA A 628 -15.20 -24.04 27.36
CA ALA A 628 -16.28 -24.35 26.42
C ALA A 628 -15.90 -23.96 24.99
N ASN A 629 -16.53 -24.61 23.99
CA ASN A 629 -16.39 -24.31 22.56
C ASN A 629 -14.96 -24.24 22.01
N CYS A 630 -14.05 -25.08 22.49
CA CYS A 630 -12.68 -25.12 21.96
C CYS A 630 -12.63 -25.70 20.53
N ASN A 631 -12.20 -24.87 19.58
CA ASN A 631 -11.88 -25.30 18.21
C ASN A 631 -10.86 -26.48 18.23
N PRO A 632 -10.96 -27.48 17.33
CA PRO A 632 -9.96 -28.55 17.18
C PRO A 632 -8.50 -28.10 17.28
N SER A 633 -8.13 -26.97 16.67
CA SER A 633 -6.76 -26.43 16.73
C SER A 633 -6.33 -26.07 18.15
N ILE A 634 -7.24 -25.48 18.93
CA ILE A 634 -6.98 -25.14 20.34
C ILE A 634 -6.92 -26.42 21.18
N ARG A 635 -7.82 -27.37 20.96
CA ARG A 635 -7.79 -28.67 21.67
C ARG A 635 -6.48 -29.42 21.44
N HIS A 636 -5.93 -29.36 20.23
CA HIS A 636 -4.61 -29.94 19.94
C HIS A 636 -3.52 -29.26 20.77
N ARG A 637 -3.46 -27.93 20.77
CA ARG A 637 -2.45 -27.15 21.50
C ARG A 637 -2.55 -27.32 23.03
N LEU A 638 -3.78 -27.45 23.55
CA LEU A 638 -4.04 -27.74 24.97
C LEU A 638 -3.66 -29.17 25.38
N ARG A 639 -3.61 -30.13 24.44
CA ARG A 639 -3.14 -31.50 24.71
C ARG A 639 -1.62 -31.60 24.69
N GLU A 640 -0.98 -30.85 23.80
CA GLU A 640 0.48 -30.84 23.65
C GLU A 640 1.20 -30.09 24.77
N GLY A 641 0.58 -29.02 25.30
CA GLY A 641 1.18 -28.19 26.34
C GLY A 641 0.39 -28.23 27.62
#